data_AF-A0A1M7IK29-F1
#
_entry.id   AF-A0A1M7IK29-F1
#
_cell.length_a   1.000
_cell.length_b   1.000
_cell.length_c   1.000
_cell.angle_alpha   90.00
_cell.angle_beta   90.00
_cell.angle_gamma   90.00
#
_symmetry.space_group_name_H-M   'P 1'
#
loop_
_entity.id
_entity.type
_entity.pdbx_description
1 polymer ?
#
loop_
_entity_poly.entity_id
_entity_poly.type
_entity_poly.pdbx_seq_one_letter_code
_entity_poly.pdbx_strand_id
1 'polypeptide(L)'
;MKRALFLVSLGLILCQESFGQSWRRVGDWGNDFSSIQWVNENVGFISGENIFLKSIDGGLSWVEKKSPSRGIIVDMSFFDEQRGLLLGDQGVIFRTLNGGESWTSYVHPGNIIWKKIHHLSRELIVVVGEGGNIIRSNDGGLSWEQANSRTSAAINDVHFINDTLGFAVSSDAEWLRSVNAGRDWEVHSTGFDMSLNGIFFTSDSTGYAVGNLGSIIKTEDAGQSWQFINSGIDTDLTAVVFHPTLPLTGLISGKDGTMLRTDNGGLTFVATNARTGQDLKSAAFRPGTNNVLAVGNSGNLISSNNSGASWAIRLAGRANDYTAVQFTTDLRGYLTGERGLILLTGNGGNSFVDRSRPISLAFNSLFFVSNGAGYVSGVNGNIISTTNSGANWTTLNPGTIRDVNSLYFFDFNRGFAVGEGGLISKTTNRGVNWETIPAGMNQTDFHDIFFFNENDGLVIGDQGTVLSSGNGGEDWQQQSVNSTAKLSAIASLDESTAIIVGASGTVFKTSDRGQSWTRIQTAYNQNFTDVDFLDESVGFITGDAGLILRTFDAGETWELLPTGTFQNFTGLSFGDLNVGYAAGENGIFYQYTCQVPLDIATIFGEDNICLSQQIYTIQDLDEEGTSYEWRVDGGTIIEGQGSTRLVVRWDRPGRNAVLVRGQNNCGNGNTTAMEVIVSEEPGSTTEIQGEGVVCVNTLEEYFVDSIPGTEYFWEATGGVVRSGQGTAKITLEWTNLSDQSVSVSTTNPCGQGPTTGKAIRVITIPGQPSAIQGPDRVGFQEADYEVDVLRDINYQWTVEGGEIISGQGTGAVRVNWTDEGDHDLVVTPMNACNQGPSQTLSVNVNLITALPEEPDDAHIRIFPSPSFGDIDISLDGLPSLRQLEIYNAKGQRIRDIPTREGQFIYSVKGLPKGLQLLIFRTRNAEYRRKIIVF
;
A
#
# COMPACT_ATOMS: atom_id res chain seq x y z
N MET A 1 -37.41 -18.72 21.43
CA MET A 1 -36.56 -17.63 20.91
C MET A 1 -35.09 -18.01 20.71
N LYS A 2 -34.78 -19.25 20.28
CA LYS A 2 -33.42 -19.69 19.87
C LYS A 2 -33.40 -20.44 18.52
N ARG A 3 -34.51 -20.40 17.76
CA ARG A 3 -34.62 -20.95 16.39
C ARG A 3 -35.02 -19.94 15.33
N ALA A 4 -35.27 -18.68 15.71
CA ALA A 4 -35.58 -17.58 14.79
C ALA A 4 -34.37 -16.68 14.49
N LEU A 5 -33.25 -16.83 15.22
CA LEU A 5 -31.99 -16.11 14.92
C LEU A 5 -31.04 -16.90 14.01
N PHE A 6 -31.30 -18.19 13.77
CA PHE A 6 -30.48 -19.05 12.92
C PHE A 6 -30.95 -19.09 11.44
N LEU A 7 -32.08 -18.44 11.15
CA LEU A 7 -32.68 -18.32 9.81
C LEU A 7 -32.54 -16.91 9.22
N VAL A 8 -31.93 -15.98 9.95
CA VAL A 8 -31.55 -14.64 9.45
C VAL A 8 -30.07 -14.59 9.02
N SER A 9 -29.28 -15.62 9.39
CA SER A 9 -27.88 -15.76 9.00
C SER A 9 -27.64 -16.63 7.75
N LEU A 10 -28.71 -17.06 7.05
CA LEU A 10 -28.61 -17.83 5.80
C LEU A 10 -29.37 -17.17 4.62
N GLY A 11 -29.69 -15.87 4.74
CA GLY A 11 -30.44 -15.09 3.75
C GLY A 11 -29.75 -13.79 3.33
N LEU A 12 -28.45 -13.70 3.57
CA LEU A 12 -27.58 -12.56 3.20
C LEU A 12 -26.28 -13.11 2.57
N ILE A 13 -26.44 -13.95 1.55
CA ILE A 13 -25.47 -14.01 0.45
C ILE A 13 -26.12 -13.18 -0.66
N LEU A 14 -26.15 -11.87 -0.43
CA LEU A 14 -26.32 -10.91 -1.52
C LEU A 14 -25.00 -10.90 -2.28
N CYS A 15 -25.08 -10.94 -3.61
CA CYS A 15 -23.94 -10.86 -4.52
C CYS A 15 -22.90 -9.87 -3.99
N GLN A 16 -21.74 -10.38 -3.57
CA GLN A 16 -20.54 -9.58 -3.56
C GLN A 16 -20.14 -9.47 -5.02
N GLU A 17 -20.52 -8.37 -5.67
CA GLU A 17 -19.84 -7.97 -6.89
C GLU A 17 -18.41 -7.59 -6.47
N SER A 18 -17.43 -8.40 -6.85
CA SER A 18 -16.03 -8.15 -6.52
C SER A 18 -15.52 -6.99 -7.39
N PHE A 19 -15.49 -5.76 -6.87
CA PHE A 19 -15.08 -4.57 -7.63
C PHE A 19 -13.57 -4.32 -7.72
N GLY A 20 -12.71 -5.15 -7.12
CA GLY A 20 -11.24 -5.06 -7.26
C GLY A 20 -10.70 -5.39 -8.66
N GLN A 21 -11.56 -5.94 -9.52
CA GLN A 21 -11.28 -6.29 -10.92
C GLN A 21 -12.42 -5.76 -11.78
N SER A 22 -12.10 -4.90 -12.75
CA SER A 22 -13.13 -4.37 -13.64
C SER A 22 -12.69 -4.41 -15.10
N TRP A 23 -13.64 -4.78 -15.96
CA TRP A 23 -13.56 -4.59 -17.40
C TRP A 23 -14.17 -3.23 -17.71
N ARG A 24 -13.36 -2.30 -18.18
CA ARG A 24 -13.81 -0.97 -18.57
C ARG A 24 -13.72 -0.81 -20.07
N ARG A 25 -14.76 -0.26 -20.68
CA ARG A 25 -14.67 0.23 -22.05
C ARG A 25 -13.65 1.37 -22.12
N VAL A 26 -12.71 1.28 -23.06
CA VAL A 26 -11.71 2.33 -23.34
C VAL A 26 -11.98 3.02 -24.68
N GLY A 27 -12.56 2.31 -25.65
CA GLY A 27 -12.96 2.89 -26.95
C GLY A 27 -14.37 3.51 -26.95
N ASP A 28 -14.60 4.50 -27.81
CA ASP A 28 -15.95 5.00 -28.13
C ASP A 28 -16.77 3.93 -28.86
N TRP A 29 -18.11 4.05 -28.86
CA TRP A 29 -18.98 3.22 -29.70
C TRP A 29 -18.65 3.46 -31.17
N GLY A 30 -18.36 2.40 -31.92
CA GLY A 30 -18.22 2.45 -33.38
C GLY A 30 -19.50 2.15 -34.14
N ASN A 31 -20.61 1.86 -33.46
CA ASN A 31 -21.88 1.46 -34.07
C ASN A 31 -22.43 2.53 -35.03
N ASP A 32 -22.98 2.10 -36.16
CA ASP A 32 -23.72 3.03 -37.02
C ASP A 32 -25.04 3.43 -36.36
N PHE A 33 -25.19 4.72 -36.05
CA PHE A 33 -26.41 5.26 -35.45
C PHE A 33 -27.36 5.79 -36.53
N SER A 34 -28.62 5.35 -36.44
CA SER A 34 -29.64 5.59 -37.47
C SER A 34 -30.59 6.73 -37.13
N SER A 35 -31.00 6.84 -35.86
CA SER A 35 -32.02 7.79 -35.42
C SER A 35 -31.78 8.26 -34.00
N ILE A 36 -32.21 9.48 -33.70
CA ILE A 36 -32.19 10.08 -32.37
C ILE A 36 -33.53 10.73 -32.08
N GLN A 37 -34.06 10.51 -30.88
CA GLN A 37 -35.32 11.10 -30.44
C GLN A 37 -35.25 11.52 -28.97
N TRP A 38 -35.84 12.68 -28.66
CA TRP A 38 -36.08 13.12 -27.29
C TRP A 38 -37.53 12.85 -26.89
N VAL A 39 -37.71 12.25 -25.71
CA VAL A 39 -39.04 12.10 -25.09
C VAL A 39 -39.38 13.35 -24.28
N ASN A 40 -38.39 13.88 -23.56
CA ASN A 40 -38.50 15.12 -22.80
C ASN A 40 -37.11 15.77 -22.68
N GLU A 41 -36.97 16.79 -21.82
CA GLU A 41 -35.71 17.49 -21.65
C GLU A 41 -34.59 16.59 -21.10
N ASN A 42 -34.88 15.50 -20.40
CA ASN A 42 -33.86 14.67 -19.77
C ASN A 42 -33.69 13.31 -20.47
N VAL A 43 -34.77 12.77 -21.02
CA VAL A 43 -34.80 11.42 -21.58
C VAL A 43 -34.70 11.46 -23.10
N GLY A 44 -33.65 10.83 -23.62
CA GLY A 44 -33.42 10.67 -25.06
C GLY A 44 -32.96 9.26 -25.42
N PHE A 45 -33.18 8.87 -26.67
CA PHE A 45 -32.82 7.56 -27.19
C PHE A 45 -32.09 7.71 -28.53
N ILE A 46 -31.15 6.80 -28.80
CA ILE A 46 -30.44 6.68 -30.09
C ILE A 46 -30.50 5.23 -30.55
N SER A 47 -30.92 4.97 -31.78
CA SER A 47 -30.85 3.62 -32.38
C SER A 47 -29.53 3.43 -33.11
N GLY A 48 -29.05 2.20 -33.13
CA GLY A 48 -27.99 1.79 -34.02
C GLY A 48 -28.04 0.31 -34.34
N GLU A 49 -26.88 -0.20 -34.76
CA GLU A 49 -26.68 -1.61 -35.05
C GLU A 49 -26.51 -2.43 -33.75
N ASN A 50 -27.31 -3.50 -33.61
CA ASN A 50 -27.32 -4.46 -32.48
C ASN A 50 -27.65 -3.90 -31.09
N ILE A 51 -27.63 -2.58 -30.91
CA ILE A 51 -27.89 -1.89 -29.64
C ILE A 51 -28.72 -0.63 -29.86
N PHE A 52 -29.25 -0.09 -28.77
CA PHE A 52 -29.71 1.29 -28.73
C PHE A 52 -29.21 1.95 -27.45
N LEU A 53 -29.09 3.28 -27.44
CA LEU A 53 -28.64 4.04 -26.29
C LEU A 53 -29.80 4.78 -25.64
N LYS A 54 -29.76 4.91 -24.32
CA LYS A 54 -30.69 5.71 -23.52
C LYS A 54 -29.92 6.72 -22.67
N SER A 55 -30.36 7.97 -22.69
CA SER A 55 -29.91 9.01 -21.77
C SER A 55 -31.06 9.39 -20.83
N ILE A 56 -30.72 9.75 -19.59
CA ILE A 56 -31.66 10.26 -18.57
C ILE A 56 -31.20 11.60 -17.98
N ASP A 57 -30.13 12.18 -18.51
CA ASP A 57 -29.49 13.41 -18.03
C ASP A 57 -29.40 14.49 -19.12
N GLY A 58 -30.23 14.37 -20.15
CA GLY A 58 -30.29 15.32 -21.24
C GLY A 58 -29.10 15.22 -22.20
N GLY A 59 -28.53 14.01 -22.34
CA GLY A 59 -27.50 13.67 -23.31
C GLY A 59 -26.07 13.93 -22.83
N LEU A 60 -25.88 14.09 -21.52
CA LEU A 60 -24.55 14.18 -20.91
C LEU A 60 -23.90 12.81 -20.84
N SER A 61 -24.68 11.76 -20.56
CA SER A 61 -24.27 10.36 -20.63
C SER A 61 -25.31 9.50 -21.35
N TRP A 62 -24.82 8.38 -21.90
CA TRP A 62 -25.61 7.41 -22.65
C TRP A 62 -25.30 6.01 -22.15
N VAL A 63 -26.34 5.23 -21.90
CA VAL A 63 -26.26 3.84 -21.45
C VAL A 63 -26.72 2.92 -22.57
N GLU A 64 -25.94 1.88 -22.82
CA GLU A 64 -26.25 0.85 -23.81
C GLU A 64 -27.42 -0.02 -23.33
N LYS A 65 -28.35 -0.31 -24.25
CA LYS A 65 -29.48 -1.20 -24.05
C LYS A 65 -29.52 -2.25 -25.14
N LYS A 66 -29.93 -3.46 -24.74
CA LYS A 66 -29.99 -4.62 -25.62
C LYS A 66 -31.07 -4.44 -26.69
N SER A 67 -30.68 -4.55 -27.96
CA SER A 67 -31.65 -4.61 -29.05
C SER A 67 -32.47 -5.91 -28.99
N PRO A 68 -33.77 -5.88 -29.36
CA PRO A 68 -34.59 -7.09 -29.47
C PRO A 68 -34.10 -8.09 -30.52
N SER A 69 -33.35 -7.64 -31.52
CA SER A 69 -32.75 -8.49 -32.54
C SER A 69 -31.37 -7.97 -32.95
N ARG A 70 -30.56 -8.86 -33.54
CA ARG A 70 -29.37 -8.44 -34.29
C ARG A 70 -29.79 -7.75 -35.59
N GLY A 71 -28.93 -6.87 -36.08
CA GLY A 71 -29.18 -6.03 -37.25
C GLY A 71 -29.36 -4.55 -36.89
N ILE A 72 -29.74 -3.77 -37.89
CA ILE A 72 -29.90 -2.33 -37.76
C ILE A 72 -31.31 -2.02 -37.29
N ILE A 73 -31.43 -1.20 -36.24
CA ILE A 73 -32.68 -0.53 -35.93
C ILE A 73 -32.78 0.70 -36.82
N VAL A 74 -33.72 0.71 -37.77
CA VAL A 74 -33.85 1.74 -38.81
C VAL A 74 -34.35 3.06 -38.22
N ASP A 75 -35.36 3.00 -37.36
CA ASP A 75 -35.93 4.18 -36.69
C ASP A 75 -36.56 3.76 -35.36
N MET A 76 -36.80 4.75 -34.50
CA MET A 76 -37.39 4.56 -33.19
C MET A 76 -38.43 5.64 -32.87
N SER A 77 -39.44 5.25 -32.10
CA SER A 77 -40.37 6.22 -31.54
C SER A 77 -40.79 5.81 -30.14
N PHE A 78 -40.41 6.59 -29.14
CA PHE A 78 -40.84 6.47 -27.75
C PHE A 78 -41.88 7.54 -27.43
N PHE A 79 -43.00 7.12 -26.85
CA PHE A 79 -44.04 8.02 -26.33
C PHE A 79 -43.65 8.53 -24.94
N ASP A 80 -43.09 7.65 -24.11
CA ASP A 80 -42.55 7.96 -22.80
C ASP A 80 -41.29 7.12 -22.53
N GLU A 81 -40.68 7.25 -21.36
CA GLU A 81 -39.43 6.55 -21.01
C GLU A 81 -39.56 5.01 -20.93
N GLN A 82 -40.79 4.48 -20.90
CA GLN A 82 -41.12 3.06 -20.78
C GLN A 82 -41.74 2.49 -22.06
N ARG A 83 -42.52 3.28 -22.80
CA ARG A 83 -43.31 2.83 -23.94
C ARG A 83 -42.73 3.36 -25.24
N GLY A 84 -42.33 2.44 -26.11
CA GLY A 84 -41.80 2.79 -27.41
C GLY A 84 -41.79 1.63 -28.37
N LEU A 85 -41.51 1.97 -29.63
CA LEU A 85 -41.41 1.04 -30.74
C LEU A 85 -40.09 1.24 -31.48
N LEU A 86 -39.53 0.15 -31.97
CA LEU A 86 -38.35 0.11 -32.83
C LEU A 86 -38.71 -0.56 -34.15
N LEU A 87 -38.16 -0.06 -35.24
CA LEU A 87 -38.24 -0.68 -36.56
C LEU A 87 -36.93 -1.40 -36.86
N GLY A 88 -36.96 -2.72 -37.04
CA GLY A 88 -35.82 -3.49 -37.50
C GLY A 88 -35.69 -3.48 -39.03
N ASP A 89 -34.46 -3.61 -39.53
CA ASP A 89 -34.14 -3.67 -40.96
C ASP A 89 -34.80 -4.84 -41.72
N GLN A 90 -35.15 -5.92 -41.03
CA GLN A 90 -35.90 -7.06 -41.57
C GLN A 90 -37.43 -6.84 -41.61
N GLY A 91 -37.91 -5.61 -41.45
CA GLY A 91 -39.36 -5.30 -41.49
C GLY A 91 -40.14 -5.68 -40.23
N VAL A 92 -39.44 -6.05 -39.15
CA VAL A 92 -40.04 -6.39 -37.86
C VAL A 92 -40.26 -5.12 -37.04
N ILE A 93 -41.43 -4.99 -36.44
CA ILE A 93 -41.76 -3.91 -35.51
C ILE A 93 -41.70 -4.46 -34.10
N PHE A 94 -40.84 -3.89 -33.26
CA PHE A 94 -40.71 -4.26 -31.86
C PHE A 94 -41.38 -3.23 -30.98
N ARG A 95 -42.09 -3.70 -29.96
CA ARG A 95 -42.80 -2.85 -28.99
C ARG A 95 -42.36 -3.19 -27.58
N THR A 96 -42.07 -2.16 -26.79
CA THR A 96 -41.73 -2.28 -25.37
C THR A 96 -42.71 -1.51 -24.49
N LEU A 97 -42.89 -1.99 -23.26
CA LEU A 97 -43.68 -1.34 -22.21
C LEU A 97 -42.86 -1.03 -20.95
N ASN A 98 -41.56 -1.33 -20.97
CA ASN A 98 -40.64 -1.22 -19.83
C ASN A 98 -39.28 -0.62 -20.21
N GLY A 99 -39.24 0.22 -21.26
CA GLY A 99 -38.04 0.96 -21.64
C GLY A 99 -36.99 0.11 -22.34
N GLY A 100 -37.41 -1.02 -22.91
CA GLY A 100 -36.58 -1.94 -23.68
C GLY A 100 -35.96 -3.09 -22.91
N GLU A 101 -36.40 -3.34 -21.67
CA GLU A 101 -36.03 -4.55 -20.92
C GLU A 101 -36.69 -5.81 -21.52
N SER A 102 -37.87 -5.68 -22.11
CA SER A 102 -38.50 -6.74 -22.90
C SER A 102 -39.31 -6.19 -24.07
N TRP A 103 -39.55 -7.06 -25.05
CA TRP A 103 -40.11 -6.72 -26.35
C TRP A 103 -41.16 -7.72 -26.82
N THR A 104 -42.21 -7.22 -27.46
CA THR A 104 -43.13 -7.99 -28.30
C THR A 104 -42.89 -7.62 -29.75
N SER A 105 -42.91 -8.58 -30.67
CA SER A 105 -42.69 -8.33 -32.10
C SER A 105 -43.97 -8.46 -32.92
N TYR A 106 -44.04 -7.68 -34.00
CA TYR A 106 -45.04 -7.78 -35.06
C TYR A 106 -44.33 -7.85 -36.40
N VAL A 107 -44.73 -8.80 -37.25
CA VAL A 107 -44.22 -8.94 -38.63
C VAL A 107 -45.41 -8.77 -39.56
N HIS A 108 -45.32 -7.78 -40.44
CA HIS A 108 -46.39 -7.53 -41.41
C HIS A 108 -46.36 -8.57 -42.54
N PRO A 109 -47.51 -9.05 -43.04
CA PRO A 109 -47.56 -9.93 -44.20
C PRO A 109 -46.97 -9.24 -45.45
N GLY A 110 -45.96 -9.85 -46.08
CA GLY A 110 -45.37 -9.30 -47.32
C GLY A 110 -43.92 -8.81 -47.21
N ASN A 111 -43.28 -8.95 -46.04
CA ASN A 111 -41.86 -8.66 -45.83
C ASN A 111 -41.44 -7.24 -46.25
N ILE A 112 -42.21 -6.25 -45.80
CA ILE A 112 -42.01 -4.84 -46.11
C ILE A 112 -40.89 -4.26 -45.25
N ILE A 113 -39.96 -3.53 -45.88
CA ILE A 113 -38.96 -2.73 -45.16
C ILE A 113 -39.60 -1.40 -44.74
N TRP A 114 -39.67 -1.18 -43.43
CA TRP A 114 -40.17 0.07 -42.85
C TRP A 114 -39.06 1.13 -42.78
N LYS A 115 -39.42 2.40 -42.97
CA LYS A 115 -38.48 3.52 -43.02
C LYS A 115 -38.62 4.48 -41.85
N LYS A 116 -39.86 4.77 -41.43
CA LYS A 116 -40.14 5.78 -40.40
C LYS A 116 -41.33 5.39 -39.52
N ILE A 117 -41.25 5.71 -38.23
CA ILE A 117 -42.34 5.54 -37.26
C ILE A 117 -42.63 6.85 -36.52
N HIS A 118 -43.91 7.12 -36.29
CA HIS A 118 -44.35 8.31 -35.58
C HIS A 118 -45.47 8.00 -34.58
N HIS A 119 -45.27 8.32 -33.31
CA HIS A 119 -46.35 8.38 -32.31
C HIS A 119 -47.05 9.74 -32.39
N LEU A 120 -48.35 9.73 -32.66
CA LEU A 120 -49.21 10.92 -32.57
C LEU A 120 -49.76 11.04 -31.14
N SER A 121 -50.15 9.90 -30.57
CA SER A 121 -50.49 9.78 -29.15
C SER A 121 -50.03 8.42 -28.63
N ARG A 122 -50.35 8.12 -27.37
CA ARG A 122 -50.05 6.82 -26.77
C ARG A 122 -50.60 5.64 -27.57
N GLU A 123 -51.79 5.80 -28.14
CA GLU A 123 -52.49 4.71 -28.84
C GLU A 123 -52.36 4.82 -30.36
N LEU A 124 -52.09 6.03 -30.86
CA LEU A 124 -52.14 6.35 -32.28
C LEU A 124 -50.73 6.42 -32.88
N ILE A 125 -50.42 5.47 -33.76
CA ILE A 125 -49.08 5.31 -34.36
C ILE A 125 -49.23 5.17 -35.86
N VAL A 126 -48.32 5.77 -36.62
CA VAL A 126 -48.21 5.61 -38.08
C VAL A 126 -46.80 5.12 -38.41
N VAL A 127 -46.72 4.14 -39.30
CA VAL A 127 -45.46 3.59 -39.83
C VAL A 127 -45.53 3.61 -41.34
N VAL A 128 -44.46 4.09 -41.98
CA VAL A 128 -44.34 4.18 -43.45
C VAL A 128 -43.13 3.38 -43.93
N GLY A 129 -43.19 2.87 -45.16
CA GLY A 129 -42.16 1.99 -45.69
C GLY A 129 -42.11 1.93 -47.21
N GLU A 130 -41.38 0.93 -47.70
CA GLU A 130 -41.20 0.69 -49.14
C GLU A 130 -42.49 0.30 -49.85
N GLY A 131 -42.53 0.49 -51.17
CA GLY A 131 -43.68 0.11 -51.99
C GLY A 131 -44.96 0.91 -51.69
N GLY A 132 -44.82 2.12 -51.17
CA GLY A 132 -45.94 2.98 -50.78
C GLY A 132 -46.70 2.48 -49.55
N ASN A 133 -46.12 1.60 -48.74
CA ASN A 133 -46.86 1.01 -47.63
C ASN A 133 -46.96 1.95 -46.43
N ILE A 134 -48.17 2.03 -45.89
CA ILE A 134 -48.47 2.77 -44.67
C ILE A 134 -49.35 1.87 -43.81
N ILE A 135 -48.95 1.66 -42.56
CA ILE A 135 -49.78 1.02 -41.55
C ILE A 135 -50.00 1.96 -40.37
N ARG A 136 -51.15 1.80 -39.73
CA ARG A 136 -51.56 2.59 -38.58
C ARG A 136 -51.99 1.67 -37.44
N SER A 137 -51.75 2.09 -36.22
CA SER A 137 -52.30 1.46 -35.02
C SER A 137 -53.11 2.48 -34.23
N ASN A 138 -54.18 2.01 -33.59
CA ASN A 138 -55.04 2.78 -32.69
C ASN A 138 -55.12 2.18 -31.27
N ASP A 139 -54.25 1.21 -30.98
CA ASP A 139 -54.17 0.47 -29.71
C ASP A 139 -52.71 0.36 -29.22
N GLY A 140 -51.88 1.33 -29.60
CA GLY A 140 -50.51 1.46 -29.14
C GLY A 140 -49.59 0.39 -29.71
N GLY A 141 -49.87 -0.08 -30.93
CA GLY A 141 -49.05 -1.04 -31.67
C GLY A 141 -49.38 -2.51 -31.38
N LEU A 142 -50.55 -2.81 -30.80
CA LEU A 142 -51.00 -4.20 -30.59
C LEU A 142 -51.59 -4.78 -31.88
N SER A 143 -52.32 -3.97 -32.64
CA SER A 143 -52.84 -4.31 -33.96
C SER A 143 -52.59 -3.19 -34.97
N TRP A 144 -52.59 -3.57 -36.24
CA TRP A 144 -52.22 -2.70 -37.36
C TRP A 144 -53.24 -2.79 -38.49
N GLU A 145 -53.62 -1.64 -39.02
CA GLU A 145 -54.46 -1.50 -40.22
C GLU A 145 -53.66 -0.89 -41.36
N GLN A 146 -53.84 -1.42 -42.59
CA GLN A 146 -53.24 -0.85 -43.79
C GLN A 146 -53.99 0.42 -44.19
N ALA A 147 -53.27 1.52 -44.37
CA ALA A 147 -53.79 2.76 -44.93
C ALA A 147 -53.58 2.80 -46.45
N ASN A 148 -54.47 3.50 -47.16
CA ASN A 148 -54.32 3.69 -48.61
C ASN A 148 -53.43 4.91 -48.88
N SER A 149 -52.20 4.65 -49.31
CA SER A 149 -51.23 5.69 -49.68
C SER A 149 -51.45 6.26 -51.08
N ARG A 150 -52.12 5.52 -51.98
CA ARG A 150 -52.30 5.84 -53.41
C ARG A 150 -51.02 6.04 -54.22
N THR A 151 -49.87 5.58 -53.72
CA THR A 151 -48.59 5.55 -54.42
C THR A 151 -47.94 4.18 -54.27
N SER A 152 -47.01 3.85 -55.18
CA SER A 152 -46.12 2.69 -55.08
C SER A 152 -44.67 3.07 -54.75
N ALA A 153 -44.36 4.37 -54.69
CA ALA A 153 -43.04 4.88 -54.35
C ALA A 153 -42.72 4.60 -52.87
N ALA A 154 -41.44 4.40 -52.53
CA ALA A 154 -41.05 4.23 -51.13
C ALA A 154 -41.32 5.52 -50.36
N ILE A 155 -42.00 5.44 -49.21
CA ILE A 155 -42.28 6.61 -48.38
C ILE A 155 -41.16 6.71 -47.35
N ASN A 156 -40.34 7.74 -47.46
CA ASN A 156 -39.07 7.85 -46.75
C ASN A 156 -39.21 8.52 -45.39
N ASP A 157 -40.11 9.49 -45.26
CA ASP A 157 -40.34 10.21 -44.00
C ASP A 157 -41.79 10.66 -43.86
N VAL A 158 -42.22 10.85 -42.61
CA VAL A 158 -43.56 11.30 -42.24
C VAL A 158 -43.51 12.25 -41.05
N HIS A 159 -44.26 13.33 -41.13
CA HIS A 159 -44.35 14.34 -40.09
C HIS A 159 -45.80 14.74 -39.82
N PHE A 160 -46.18 14.74 -38.55
CA PHE A 160 -47.50 15.19 -38.09
C PHE A 160 -47.37 16.50 -37.31
N ILE A 161 -48.22 17.46 -37.65
CA ILE A 161 -48.31 18.76 -36.96
C ILE A 161 -49.19 18.64 -35.71
N ASN A 162 -50.17 17.73 -35.78
CA ASN A 162 -51.09 17.38 -34.71
C ASN A 162 -51.65 15.98 -34.96
N ASP A 163 -52.59 15.55 -34.12
CA ASP A 163 -53.15 14.19 -34.15
C ASP A 163 -53.98 13.86 -35.41
N THR A 164 -54.21 14.79 -36.34
CA THR A 164 -55.00 14.56 -37.56
C THR A 164 -54.28 14.94 -38.86
N LEU A 165 -53.53 16.04 -38.86
CA LEU A 165 -52.86 16.59 -40.05
C LEU A 165 -51.41 16.08 -40.15
N GLY A 166 -51.16 15.28 -41.18
CA GLY A 166 -49.84 14.71 -41.46
C GLY A 166 -49.41 14.87 -42.91
N PHE A 167 -48.10 14.88 -43.11
CA PHE A 167 -47.45 14.98 -44.40
C PHE A 167 -46.36 13.92 -44.54
N ALA A 168 -46.17 13.39 -45.74
CA ALA A 168 -45.09 12.42 -46.02
C ALA A 168 -44.45 12.70 -47.38
N VAL A 169 -43.27 12.16 -47.61
CA VAL A 169 -42.54 12.29 -48.90
C VAL A 169 -42.04 10.95 -49.41
N SER A 170 -41.93 10.83 -50.73
CA SER A 170 -41.55 9.59 -51.39
C SER A 170 -40.28 9.68 -52.24
N SER A 171 -39.78 8.50 -52.64
CA SER A 171 -38.66 8.34 -53.57
C SER A 171 -38.89 8.94 -54.96
N ASP A 172 -40.15 9.16 -55.34
CA ASP A 172 -40.54 9.64 -56.66
C ASP A 172 -40.87 11.14 -56.65
N ALA A 173 -40.31 11.87 -55.66
CA ALA A 173 -40.52 13.31 -55.46
C ALA A 173 -42.00 13.70 -55.26
N GLU A 174 -42.80 12.80 -54.71
CA GLU A 174 -44.18 13.05 -54.34
C GLU A 174 -44.27 13.53 -52.88
N TRP A 175 -45.31 14.31 -52.58
CA TRP A 175 -45.70 14.59 -51.22
C TRP A 175 -47.13 14.10 -50.97
N LEU A 176 -47.35 13.57 -49.78
CA LEU A 176 -48.62 13.02 -49.36
C LEU A 176 -49.20 13.85 -48.23
N ARG A 177 -50.53 13.94 -48.18
CA ARG A 177 -51.26 14.64 -47.12
C ARG A 177 -52.36 13.77 -46.53
N SER A 178 -52.46 13.77 -45.21
CA SER A 178 -53.57 13.19 -44.47
C SER A 178 -54.20 14.24 -43.55
N VAL A 179 -55.52 14.23 -43.46
CA VAL A 179 -56.31 15.08 -42.54
C VAL A 179 -57.10 14.24 -41.52
N ASN A 180 -56.86 12.93 -41.50
CA ASN A 180 -57.61 11.97 -40.71
C ASN A 180 -56.69 10.97 -39.98
N ALA A 181 -55.58 11.47 -39.44
CA ALA A 181 -54.64 10.71 -38.61
C ALA A 181 -53.95 9.55 -39.34
N GLY A 182 -53.65 9.74 -40.63
CA GLY A 182 -52.95 8.76 -41.45
C GLY A 182 -53.82 7.60 -41.95
N ARG A 183 -55.16 7.66 -41.82
CA ARG A 183 -56.06 6.61 -42.33
C ARG A 183 -56.14 6.62 -43.85
N ASP A 184 -56.23 7.80 -44.45
CA ASP A 184 -56.21 8.00 -45.89
C ASP A 184 -55.22 9.09 -46.27
N TRP A 185 -54.62 8.95 -47.44
CA TRP A 185 -53.64 9.89 -47.97
C TRP A 185 -54.01 10.36 -49.38
N GLU A 186 -53.76 11.64 -49.63
CA GLU A 186 -53.78 12.27 -50.94
C GLU A 186 -52.35 12.42 -51.44
N VAL A 187 -52.09 12.07 -52.70
CA VAL A 187 -50.76 12.12 -53.32
C VAL A 187 -50.72 13.27 -54.31
N HIS A 188 -49.66 14.05 -54.25
CA HIS A 188 -49.42 15.17 -55.13
C HIS A 188 -47.96 15.19 -55.58
N SER A 189 -47.71 15.65 -56.80
CA SER A 189 -46.34 15.91 -57.26
C SER A 189 -45.83 17.21 -56.65
N THR A 190 -44.56 17.25 -56.29
CA THR A 190 -43.88 18.50 -55.89
C THR A 190 -43.52 19.38 -57.07
N GLY A 191 -43.58 18.86 -58.31
CA GLY A 191 -43.10 19.53 -59.52
C GLY A 191 -41.59 19.41 -59.75
N PHE A 192 -40.90 18.60 -58.95
CA PHE A 192 -39.48 18.28 -59.05
C PHE A 192 -39.30 16.76 -59.24
N ASP A 193 -38.09 16.34 -59.67
CA ASP A 193 -37.80 14.94 -60.05
C ASP A 193 -36.80 14.25 -59.11
N MET A 194 -36.49 14.85 -57.96
CA MET A 194 -35.47 14.37 -57.03
C MET A 194 -36.09 13.60 -55.86
N SER A 195 -35.60 12.40 -55.57
CA SER A 195 -36.03 11.60 -54.41
C SER A 195 -35.91 12.41 -53.12
N LEU A 196 -36.99 12.43 -52.35
CA LEU A 196 -37.09 13.16 -51.08
C LEU A 196 -36.93 12.18 -49.91
N ASN A 197 -36.06 12.53 -48.98
CA ASN A 197 -35.62 11.68 -47.87
C ASN A 197 -36.16 12.15 -46.51
N GLY A 198 -36.46 13.44 -46.34
CA GLY A 198 -36.94 14.00 -45.07
C GLY A 198 -37.96 15.11 -45.27
N ILE A 199 -38.90 15.25 -44.34
CA ILE A 199 -39.93 16.30 -44.34
C ILE A 199 -40.19 16.85 -42.94
N PHE A 200 -40.37 18.16 -42.83
CA PHE A 200 -40.71 18.81 -41.58
C PHE A 200 -41.63 20.01 -41.82
N PHE A 201 -42.69 20.15 -41.02
CA PHE A 201 -43.57 21.31 -41.04
C PHE A 201 -43.44 22.12 -39.76
N THR A 202 -43.23 23.42 -39.89
CA THR A 202 -43.21 24.35 -38.74
C THR A 202 -44.59 24.89 -38.39
N SER A 203 -45.54 24.80 -39.34
CA SER A 203 -46.95 25.16 -39.19
C SER A 203 -47.80 24.37 -40.18
N ASP A 204 -49.12 24.50 -40.12
CA ASP A 204 -50.06 23.89 -41.07
C ASP A 204 -49.91 24.38 -42.52
N SER A 205 -49.15 25.47 -42.74
CA SER A 205 -48.88 26.05 -44.06
C SER A 205 -47.42 25.95 -44.50
N THR A 206 -46.47 26.00 -43.56
CA THR A 206 -45.03 26.11 -43.86
C THR A 206 -44.31 24.80 -43.62
N GLY A 207 -43.71 24.26 -44.67
CA GLY A 207 -43.03 22.97 -44.65
C GLY A 207 -41.79 22.93 -45.55
N TYR A 208 -40.91 21.99 -45.25
CA TYR A 208 -39.62 21.80 -45.90
C TYR A 208 -39.44 20.33 -46.20
N ALA A 209 -38.98 20.00 -47.40
CA ALA A 209 -38.55 18.66 -47.76
C ALA A 209 -37.15 18.69 -48.34
N VAL A 210 -36.38 17.64 -48.02
CA VAL A 210 -34.97 17.51 -48.41
C VAL A 210 -34.72 16.17 -49.07
N GLY A 211 -33.74 16.08 -49.96
CA GLY A 211 -33.53 14.89 -50.76
C GLY A 211 -32.15 14.75 -51.38
N ASN A 212 -32.07 13.91 -52.40
CA ASN A 212 -30.83 13.61 -53.11
C ASN A 212 -30.28 14.82 -53.86
N LEU A 213 -28.99 14.80 -54.19
CA LEU A 213 -28.27 15.88 -54.89
C LEU A 213 -28.47 17.27 -54.27
N GLY A 214 -28.46 17.35 -52.93
CA GLY A 214 -28.60 18.61 -52.20
C GLY A 214 -29.98 19.28 -52.34
N SER A 215 -31.03 18.54 -52.73
CA SER A 215 -32.35 19.13 -53.00
C SER A 215 -33.02 19.63 -51.73
N ILE A 216 -33.42 20.90 -51.71
CA ILE A 216 -34.24 21.50 -50.65
C ILE A 216 -35.43 22.19 -51.31
N ILE A 217 -36.63 21.84 -50.87
CA ILE A 217 -37.87 22.51 -51.31
C ILE A 217 -38.65 23.01 -50.10
N LYS A 218 -39.33 24.14 -50.27
CA LYS A 218 -40.16 24.78 -49.24
C LYS A 218 -41.55 25.10 -49.77
N THR A 219 -42.55 24.90 -48.93
CA THR A 219 -43.93 25.39 -49.13
C THR A 219 -44.27 26.42 -48.06
N GLU A 220 -45.12 27.39 -48.42
CA GLU A 220 -45.74 28.33 -47.48
C GLU A 220 -47.29 28.31 -47.57
N ASP A 221 -47.86 27.43 -48.41
CA ASP A 221 -49.29 27.32 -48.71
C ASP A 221 -49.84 25.89 -48.50
N ALA A 222 -49.27 25.15 -47.55
CA ALA A 222 -49.64 23.78 -47.19
C ALA A 222 -49.43 22.74 -48.31
N GLY A 223 -48.40 22.92 -49.14
CA GLY A 223 -48.00 22.01 -50.20
C GLY A 223 -48.67 22.30 -51.55
N GLN A 224 -49.47 23.37 -51.67
CA GLN A 224 -50.08 23.74 -52.95
C GLN A 224 -49.01 24.15 -53.97
N SER A 225 -47.93 24.80 -53.52
CA SER A 225 -46.75 25.07 -54.31
C SER A 225 -45.47 24.85 -53.52
N TRP A 226 -44.45 24.30 -54.21
CA TRP A 226 -43.13 24.07 -53.66
C TRP A 226 -42.10 24.91 -54.41
N GLN A 227 -41.22 25.57 -53.66
CA GLN A 227 -40.14 26.40 -54.17
C GLN A 227 -38.80 25.75 -53.87
N PHE A 228 -37.94 25.66 -54.89
CA PHE A 228 -36.59 25.15 -54.72
C PHE A 228 -35.70 26.17 -54.02
N ILE A 229 -34.92 25.70 -53.05
CA ILE A 229 -33.91 26.48 -52.34
C ILE A 229 -32.55 25.89 -52.68
N ASN A 230 -31.66 26.75 -53.19
CA ASN A 230 -30.30 26.32 -53.50
C ASN A 230 -29.51 26.04 -52.21
N SER A 231 -29.07 24.80 -52.05
CA SER A 231 -28.24 24.34 -50.93
C SER A 231 -26.75 24.64 -51.12
N GLY A 232 -26.32 24.85 -52.38
CA GLY A 232 -24.91 25.02 -52.74
C GLY A 232 -24.07 23.74 -52.71
N ILE A 233 -24.69 22.56 -52.57
CA ILE A 233 -24.03 21.25 -52.48
C ILE A 233 -24.78 20.21 -53.31
N ASP A 234 -24.13 19.07 -53.57
CA ASP A 234 -24.65 17.94 -54.36
C ASP A 234 -24.68 16.61 -53.58
N THR A 235 -24.41 16.64 -52.27
CA THR A 235 -24.52 15.48 -51.39
C THR A 235 -25.98 15.19 -51.02
N ASP A 236 -26.31 13.93 -50.78
CA ASP A 236 -27.66 13.54 -50.39
C ASP A 236 -27.99 14.05 -48.98
N LEU A 237 -29.13 14.71 -48.85
CA LEU A 237 -29.67 15.19 -47.57
C LEU A 237 -30.57 14.13 -46.96
N THR A 238 -30.44 13.89 -45.66
CA THR A 238 -31.07 12.76 -44.96
C THR A 238 -32.26 13.17 -44.11
N ALA A 239 -32.14 14.25 -43.34
CA ALA A 239 -33.17 14.69 -42.40
C ALA A 239 -33.20 16.21 -42.28
N VAL A 240 -34.39 16.75 -42.02
CA VAL A 240 -34.63 18.18 -41.76
C VAL A 240 -35.37 18.33 -40.44
N VAL A 241 -34.91 19.24 -39.58
CA VAL A 241 -35.52 19.51 -38.28
C VAL A 241 -35.49 21.00 -37.94
N PHE A 242 -36.55 21.49 -37.29
CA PHE A 242 -36.62 22.87 -36.81
C PHE A 242 -36.69 22.94 -35.29
N HIS A 243 -36.24 24.07 -34.75
CA HIS A 243 -36.28 24.32 -33.33
C HIS A 243 -37.74 24.45 -32.85
N PRO A 244 -38.18 23.71 -31.82
CA PRO A 244 -39.58 23.65 -31.41
C PRO A 244 -40.22 24.99 -31.07
N THR A 245 -39.44 25.95 -30.56
CA THR A 245 -39.92 27.29 -30.17
C THR A 245 -39.37 28.43 -31.03
N LEU A 246 -38.45 28.15 -31.97
CA LEU A 246 -37.82 29.16 -32.84
C LEU A 246 -37.98 28.71 -34.30
N PRO A 247 -39.17 28.90 -34.90
CA PRO A 247 -39.53 28.28 -36.18
C PRO A 247 -38.71 28.77 -37.39
N LEU A 248 -37.89 29.81 -37.23
CA LEU A 248 -36.96 30.28 -38.25
C LEU A 248 -35.60 29.57 -38.23
N THR A 249 -35.32 28.85 -37.13
CA THR A 249 -34.06 28.13 -36.92
C THR A 249 -34.26 26.66 -37.24
N GLY A 250 -33.50 26.16 -38.20
CA GLY A 250 -33.61 24.79 -38.69
C GLY A 250 -32.28 24.24 -39.18
N LEU A 251 -32.20 22.92 -39.23
CA LEU A 251 -31.00 22.16 -39.55
C LEU A 251 -31.33 21.05 -40.54
N ILE A 252 -30.37 20.76 -41.41
CA ILE A 252 -30.44 19.65 -42.35
C ILE A 252 -29.14 18.85 -42.24
N SER A 253 -29.26 17.55 -42.00
CA SER A 253 -28.13 16.60 -42.04
C SER A 253 -28.04 15.91 -43.39
N GLY A 254 -26.88 15.37 -43.74
CA GLY A 254 -26.67 14.62 -44.96
C GLY A 254 -25.41 13.76 -44.96
N LYS A 255 -25.09 13.22 -46.14
CA LYS A 255 -23.87 12.43 -46.38
C LYS A 255 -22.59 13.26 -46.25
N ASP A 256 -21.46 12.59 -46.10
CA ASP A 256 -20.12 13.21 -46.07
C ASP A 256 -19.95 14.31 -45.01
N GLY A 257 -20.61 14.17 -43.85
CA GLY A 257 -20.56 15.15 -42.77
C GLY A 257 -21.36 16.43 -43.04
N THR A 258 -22.24 16.43 -44.05
CA THR A 258 -23.03 17.59 -44.43
C THR A 258 -23.95 18.03 -43.28
N MET A 259 -23.85 19.30 -42.89
CA MET A 259 -24.75 19.93 -41.93
C MET A 259 -25.05 21.37 -42.36
N LEU A 260 -26.29 21.62 -42.77
CA LEU A 260 -26.77 22.94 -43.17
C LEU A 260 -27.63 23.56 -42.06
N ARG A 261 -27.55 24.89 -41.93
CA ARG A 261 -28.33 25.67 -40.96
C ARG A 261 -29.04 26.85 -41.62
N THR A 262 -30.26 27.08 -41.18
CA THR A 262 -31.01 28.34 -41.40
C THR A 262 -31.30 29.00 -40.06
N ASP A 263 -31.33 30.33 -40.03
CA ASP A 263 -31.91 31.15 -38.96
C ASP A 263 -32.94 32.18 -39.48
N ASN A 264 -33.32 32.07 -40.76
CA ASN A 264 -34.26 32.97 -41.43
C ASN A 264 -35.43 32.22 -42.09
N GLY A 265 -35.80 31.04 -41.57
CA GLY A 265 -36.93 30.26 -42.06
C GLY A 265 -36.72 29.70 -43.47
N GLY A 266 -35.50 29.26 -43.77
CA GLY A 266 -35.14 28.62 -45.03
C GLY A 266 -35.12 29.56 -46.23
N LEU A 267 -35.02 30.88 -46.02
CA LEU A 267 -34.66 31.79 -47.13
C LEU A 267 -33.26 31.46 -47.66
N THR A 268 -32.35 31.07 -46.75
CA THR A 268 -31.01 30.58 -47.08
C THR A 268 -30.59 29.48 -46.13
N PHE A 269 -29.89 28.47 -46.65
CA PHE A 269 -29.17 27.48 -45.85
C PHE A 269 -27.67 27.69 -45.98
N VAL A 270 -26.97 27.65 -44.86
CA VAL A 270 -25.51 27.84 -44.79
C VAL A 270 -24.88 26.56 -44.26
N ALA A 271 -23.86 26.05 -44.96
CA ALA A 271 -23.08 24.92 -44.48
C ALA A 271 -22.31 25.28 -43.20
N THR A 272 -22.38 24.39 -42.23
CA THR A 272 -21.64 24.48 -40.96
C THR A 272 -20.63 23.35 -40.88
N ASN A 273 -19.50 23.58 -40.20
CA ASN A 273 -18.51 22.53 -40.01
C ASN A 273 -18.98 21.57 -38.92
N ALA A 274 -19.48 20.40 -39.31
CA ALA A 274 -19.92 19.33 -38.41
C ALA A 274 -18.75 18.65 -37.66
N ARG A 275 -17.51 18.92 -38.06
CA ARG A 275 -16.25 18.32 -37.55
C ARG A 275 -16.12 16.81 -37.79
N THR A 276 -16.96 16.23 -38.63
CA THR A 276 -16.86 14.84 -39.06
C THR A 276 -17.07 14.77 -40.57
N GLY A 277 -16.51 13.74 -41.21
CA GLY A 277 -16.76 13.40 -42.62
C GLY A 277 -17.70 12.20 -42.77
N GLN A 278 -18.26 11.69 -41.67
CA GLN A 278 -19.19 10.56 -41.70
C GLN A 278 -20.61 11.01 -42.05
N ASP A 279 -21.39 10.11 -42.65
CA ASP A 279 -22.81 10.34 -42.93
C ASP A 279 -23.58 10.66 -41.65
N LEU A 280 -24.30 11.79 -41.64
CA LEU A 280 -25.20 12.15 -40.56
C LEU A 280 -26.62 11.75 -40.95
N LYS A 281 -27.23 10.84 -40.18
CA LYS A 281 -28.51 10.19 -40.52
C LYS A 281 -29.71 10.90 -39.93
N SER A 282 -29.58 11.42 -38.71
CA SER A 282 -30.69 12.05 -37.98
C SER A 282 -30.18 13.15 -37.04
N ALA A 283 -31.02 14.14 -36.78
CA ALA A 283 -30.77 15.20 -35.82
C ALA A 283 -32.03 15.51 -35.02
N ALA A 284 -31.90 15.85 -33.74
CA ALA A 284 -33.04 16.20 -32.90
C ALA A 284 -32.68 17.31 -31.91
N PHE A 285 -33.55 18.33 -31.85
CA PHE A 285 -33.51 19.35 -30.82
C PHE A 285 -34.01 18.77 -29.50
N ARG A 286 -33.25 19.01 -28.44
CA ARG A 286 -33.68 18.73 -27.07
C ARG A 286 -34.78 19.74 -26.71
N PRO A 287 -36.00 19.29 -26.32
CA PRO A 287 -37.12 20.17 -26.00
C PRO A 287 -36.72 21.26 -25.00
N GLY A 288 -37.27 22.47 -25.18
CA GLY A 288 -37.04 23.60 -24.25
C GLY A 288 -35.65 24.23 -24.28
N THR A 289 -34.72 23.74 -25.11
CA THR A 289 -33.31 24.19 -25.12
C THR A 289 -32.80 24.49 -26.52
N ASN A 290 -31.68 25.22 -26.61
CA ASN A 290 -30.93 25.41 -27.87
C ASN A 290 -29.99 24.24 -28.20
N ASN A 291 -30.08 23.14 -27.45
CA ASN A 291 -29.24 21.97 -27.67
C ASN A 291 -29.81 21.10 -28.79
N VAL A 292 -28.96 20.74 -29.74
CA VAL A 292 -29.26 19.79 -30.82
C VAL A 292 -28.17 18.75 -30.87
N LEU A 293 -28.58 17.50 -31.04
CA LEU A 293 -27.69 16.37 -31.25
C LEU A 293 -27.96 15.79 -32.63
N ALA A 294 -26.91 15.37 -33.32
CA ALA A 294 -27.00 14.65 -34.58
C ALA A 294 -26.17 13.37 -34.52
N VAL A 295 -26.69 12.31 -35.11
CA VAL A 295 -26.12 10.96 -35.08
C VAL A 295 -25.80 10.47 -36.49
N GLY A 296 -24.84 9.57 -36.60
CA GLY A 296 -24.40 9.05 -37.88
C GLY A 296 -23.53 7.80 -37.77
N ASN A 297 -22.89 7.48 -38.90
CA ASN A 297 -22.05 6.29 -39.03
C ASN A 297 -20.81 6.34 -38.12
N SER A 298 -20.18 5.19 -37.86
CA SER A 298 -18.98 5.07 -37.01
C SER A 298 -19.16 5.67 -35.61
N GLY A 299 -20.36 5.53 -35.05
CA GLY A 299 -20.76 6.04 -33.74
C GLY A 299 -20.64 7.55 -33.58
N ASN A 300 -20.75 8.29 -34.68
CA ASN A 300 -20.69 9.74 -34.62
C ASN A 300 -21.91 10.26 -33.88
N LEU A 301 -21.67 10.89 -32.74
CA LEU A 301 -22.63 11.72 -32.04
C LEU A 301 -22.03 13.12 -31.92
N ILE A 302 -22.62 14.09 -32.60
CA ILE A 302 -22.22 15.49 -32.52
C ILE A 302 -23.29 16.29 -31.81
N SER A 303 -22.88 17.34 -31.12
CA SER A 303 -23.80 18.23 -30.40
C SER A 303 -23.46 19.69 -30.65
N SER A 304 -24.50 20.52 -30.57
CA SER A 304 -24.39 21.97 -30.55
C SER A 304 -25.27 22.50 -29.43
N ASN A 305 -24.80 23.53 -28.71
CA ASN A 305 -25.56 24.24 -27.69
C ASN A 305 -26.11 25.61 -28.15
N ASN A 306 -25.88 25.97 -29.41
CA ASN A 306 -26.29 27.24 -30.01
C ASN A 306 -27.10 27.02 -31.30
N SER A 307 -28.01 26.03 -31.26
CA SER A 307 -28.94 25.71 -32.34
C SER A 307 -28.26 25.49 -33.71
N GLY A 308 -27.19 24.71 -33.69
CA GLY A 308 -26.42 24.22 -34.83
C GLY A 308 -25.45 25.22 -35.44
N ALA A 309 -25.20 26.37 -34.80
CA ALA A 309 -24.25 27.35 -35.33
C ALA A 309 -22.79 26.86 -35.25
N SER A 310 -22.47 26.02 -34.25
CA SER A 310 -21.16 25.38 -34.12
C SER A 310 -21.27 24.01 -33.45
N TRP A 311 -20.48 23.04 -33.92
CA TRP A 311 -20.57 21.65 -33.47
C TRP A 311 -19.35 21.19 -32.67
N ALA A 312 -19.60 20.27 -31.75
CA ALA A 312 -18.60 19.51 -31.02
C ALA A 312 -18.90 18.01 -31.16
N ILE A 313 -17.87 17.21 -31.43
CA ILE A 313 -17.95 15.75 -31.40
C ILE A 313 -18.09 15.33 -29.94
N ARG A 314 -19.11 14.51 -29.63
CA ARG A 314 -19.31 13.87 -28.33
C ARG A 314 -18.83 12.43 -28.34
N LEU A 315 -19.11 11.71 -29.41
CA LEU A 315 -18.63 10.34 -29.64
C LEU A 315 -18.13 10.24 -31.08
N ALA A 316 -17.01 9.55 -31.27
CA ALA A 316 -16.53 9.13 -32.58
C ALA A 316 -15.74 7.84 -32.45
N GLY A 317 -16.38 6.72 -32.79
CA GLY A 317 -15.75 5.41 -32.76
C GLY A 317 -15.20 4.95 -34.12
N ARG A 318 -14.90 3.65 -34.17
CA ARG A 318 -14.44 2.96 -35.39
C ARG A 318 -15.45 1.86 -35.72
N ALA A 319 -16.21 2.03 -36.80
CA ALA A 319 -17.10 0.97 -37.33
C ALA A 319 -16.30 -0.13 -38.03
N ASN A 320 -15.47 -0.88 -37.30
CA ASN A 320 -14.85 -2.07 -37.83
C ASN A 320 -14.89 -3.18 -36.79
N ASP A 321 -15.20 -4.39 -37.25
CA ASP A 321 -15.13 -5.57 -36.42
C ASP A 321 -13.67 -6.00 -36.29
N TYR A 322 -13.22 -6.11 -35.05
CA TYR A 322 -11.94 -6.72 -34.76
C TYR A 322 -12.11 -8.23 -34.78
N THR A 323 -11.14 -8.94 -35.36
CA THR A 323 -11.16 -10.40 -35.47
C THR A 323 -10.14 -11.05 -34.54
N ALA A 324 -9.01 -10.38 -34.29
CA ALA A 324 -8.01 -10.83 -33.32
C ALA A 324 -7.29 -9.65 -32.66
N VAL A 325 -6.81 -9.89 -31.45
CA VAL A 325 -6.04 -8.96 -30.62
C VAL A 325 -4.87 -9.70 -29.99
N GLN A 326 -3.70 -9.05 -29.92
CA GLN A 326 -2.58 -9.57 -29.15
C GLN A 326 -1.79 -8.42 -28.55
N PHE A 327 -1.57 -8.51 -27.24
CA PHE A 327 -0.69 -7.64 -26.50
C PHE A 327 0.63 -8.33 -26.25
N THR A 328 1.71 -7.62 -26.57
CA THR A 328 3.11 -8.06 -26.36
C THR A 328 3.67 -7.53 -25.04
N THR A 329 3.05 -6.48 -24.50
CA THR A 329 3.25 -5.94 -23.15
C THR A 329 1.92 -5.38 -22.66
N ASP A 330 1.85 -4.99 -21.39
CA ASP A 330 0.78 -4.20 -20.76
C ASP A 330 0.25 -3.01 -21.59
N LEU A 331 1.10 -2.32 -22.37
CA LEU A 331 0.72 -1.13 -23.15
C LEU A 331 0.75 -1.35 -24.66
N ARG A 332 1.53 -2.33 -25.15
CA ARG A 332 1.78 -2.49 -26.58
C ARG A 332 1.03 -3.68 -27.15
N GLY A 333 0.12 -3.41 -28.07
CA GLY A 333 -0.70 -4.43 -28.71
C GLY A 333 -1.08 -4.11 -30.15
N TYR A 334 -1.51 -5.16 -30.84
CA TYR A 334 -1.95 -5.14 -32.23
C TYR A 334 -3.37 -5.68 -32.33
N LEU A 335 -4.16 -5.08 -33.21
CA LEU A 335 -5.49 -5.55 -33.55
C LEU A 335 -5.58 -5.72 -35.05
N THR A 336 -6.37 -6.69 -35.48
CA THR A 336 -6.69 -6.90 -36.88
C THR A 336 -8.19 -7.05 -37.07
N GLY A 337 -8.68 -6.84 -38.28
CA GLY A 337 -10.11 -6.89 -38.54
C GLY A 337 -10.46 -6.97 -40.02
N GLU A 338 -11.67 -6.56 -40.34
CA GLU A 338 -12.16 -6.52 -41.73
C GLU A 338 -11.41 -5.52 -42.61
N ARG A 339 -11.54 -5.68 -43.94
CA ARG A 339 -11.04 -4.71 -44.95
C ARG A 339 -9.55 -4.35 -44.76
N GLY A 340 -8.73 -5.35 -44.46
CA GLY A 340 -7.29 -5.20 -44.31
C GLY A 340 -6.86 -4.38 -43.09
N LEU A 341 -7.75 -4.19 -42.10
CA LEU A 341 -7.52 -3.38 -40.92
C LEU A 341 -6.40 -3.98 -40.08
N ILE A 342 -5.40 -3.17 -39.75
CA ILE A 342 -4.37 -3.50 -38.77
C ILE A 342 -4.08 -2.26 -37.94
N LEU A 343 -4.24 -2.35 -36.62
CA LEU A 343 -4.01 -1.26 -35.68
C LEU A 343 -2.87 -1.61 -34.74
N LEU A 344 -2.09 -0.60 -34.37
CA LEU A 344 -1.05 -0.68 -33.35
C LEU A 344 -1.36 0.32 -32.23
N THR A 345 -1.32 -0.13 -30.98
CA THR A 345 -1.28 0.73 -29.80
C THR A 345 0.06 0.60 -29.08
N GLY A 346 0.55 1.70 -28.53
CA GLY A 346 1.67 1.72 -27.59
C GLY A 346 1.30 2.24 -26.20
N ASN A 347 0.00 2.47 -25.93
CA ASN A 347 -0.50 3.07 -24.70
C ASN A 347 -1.82 2.43 -24.22
N GLY A 348 -1.95 1.11 -24.37
CA GLY A 348 -3.10 0.35 -23.86
C GLY A 348 -4.44 0.65 -24.52
N GLY A 349 -4.43 1.02 -25.81
CA GLY A 349 -5.63 1.29 -26.59
C GLY A 349 -6.24 2.69 -26.40
N ASN A 350 -5.57 3.57 -25.64
CA ASN A 350 -5.95 4.99 -25.57
C ASN A 350 -5.82 5.70 -26.94
N SER A 351 -4.93 5.21 -27.80
CA SER A 351 -4.82 5.68 -29.18
C SER A 351 -4.26 4.58 -30.09
N PHE A 352 -4.68 4.61 -31.36
CA PHE A 352 -4.25 3.63 -32.36
C PHE A 352 -3.55 4.31 -33.55
N VAL A 353 -2.44 3.72 -33.96
CA VAL A 353 -1.76 4.00 -35.23
C VAL A 353 -2.27 3.02 -36.27
N ASP A 354 -2.80 3.56 -37.37
CA ASP A 354 -3.28 2.76 -38.49
C ASP A 354 -2.09 2.17 -39.30
N ARG A 355 -2.03 0.84 -39.38
CA ARG A 355 -1.06 0.03 -40.13
C ARG A 355 -1.74 -0.83 -41.21
N SER A 356 -2.98 -0.48 -41.55
CA SER A 356 -3.84 -1.25 -42.43
C SER A 356 -3.34 -1.29 -43.87
N ARG A 357 -3.80 -2.30 -44.58
CA ARG A 357 -3.57 -2.49 -46.01
C ARG A 357 -4.81 -2.01 -46.79
N PRO A 358 -4.65 -1.36 -47.96
CA PRO A 358 -5.79 -0.98 -48.80
C PRO A 358 -6.30 -2.20 -49.60
N ILE A 359 -6.71 -3.25 -48.89
CA ILE A 359 -7.28 -4.47 -49.45
C ILE A 359 -8.68 -4.68 -48.87
N SER A 360 -9.57 -5.30 -49.62
CA SER A 360 -10.95 -5.56 -49.17
C SER A 360 -11.11 -6.86 -48.38
N LEU A 361 -10.03 -7.63 -48.19
CA LEU A 361 -10.06 -8.92 -47.50
C LEU A 361 -9.92 -8.73 -45.98
N ALA A 362 -10.63 -9.54 -45.21
CA ALA A 362 -10.47 -9.58 -43.76
C ALA A 362 -9.20 -10.35 -43.36
N PHE A 363 -8.66 -9.97 -42.22
CA PHE A 363 -7.67 -10.76 -41.51
C PHE A 363 -8.34 -11.53 -40.38
N ASN A 364 -7.92 -12.76 -40.13
CA ASN A 364 -8.55 -13.65 -39.15
C ASN A 364 -7.70 -13.77 -37.88
N SER A 365 -6.36 -13.72 -38.00
CA SER A 365 -5.46 -13.92 -36.86
C SER A 365 -4.16 -13.14 -37.02
N LEU A 366 -3.48 -12.92 -35.90
CA LEU A 366 -2.16 -12.29 -35.82
C LEU A 366 -1.29 -13.04 -34.81
N PHE A 367 0.02 -13.03 -35.05
CA PHE A 367 1.00 -13.63 -34.14
C PHE A 367 2.30 -12.84 -34.17
N PHE A 368 2.55 -12.07 -33.12
CA PHE A 368 3.77 -11.31 -32.89
C PHE A 368 4.72 -12.09 -31.98
N VAL A 369 5.88 -12.45 -32.52
CA VAL A 369 6.98 -13.09 -31.75
C VAL A 369 7.77 -12.07 -30.92
N SER A 370 7.59 -10.78 -31.18
CA SER A 370 8.20 -9.67 -30.44
C SER A 370 7.44 -8.37 -30.70
N ASN A 371 7.81 -7.29 -29.98
CA ASN A 371 7.24 -5.95 -30.17
C ASN A 371 7.35 -5.40 -31.60
N GLY A 372 8.26 -5.91 -32.44
CA GLY A 372 8.53 -5.40 -33.79
C GLY A 372 8.32 -6.39 -34.92
N ALA A 373 8.30 -7.69 -34.62
CA ALA A 373 8.25 -8.73 -35.64
C ALA A 373 7.06 -9.67 -35.40
N GLY A 374 6.29 -9.90 -36.46
CA GLY A 374 5.07 -10.68 -36.38
C GLY A 374 4.45 -10.96 -37.75
N TYR A 375 3.37 -11.73 -37.70
CA TYR A 375 2.61 -12.22 -38.84
C TYR A 375 1.14 -11.89 -38.67
N VAL A 376 0.44 -11.71 -39.80
CA VAL A 376 -1.02 -11.58 -39.84
C VAL A 376 -1.52 -12.50 -40.94
N SER A 377 -2.58 -13.25 -40.68
CA SER A 377 -3.22 -14.14 -41.64
C SER A 377 -4.69 -13.80 -41.84
N GLY A 378 -5.27 -14.27 -42.94
CA GLY A 378 -6.68 -14.06 -43.22
C GLY A 378 -7.21 -14.84 -44.41
N VAL A 379 -8.21 -14.23 -45.04
CA VAL A 379 -8.99 -14.82 -46.13
C VAL A 379 -8.14 -15.01 -47.39
N ASN A 380 -8.46 -16.05 -48.18
CA ASN A 380 -7.82 -16.40 -49.46
C ASN A 380 -6.31 -16.69 -49.35
N GLY A 381 -5.87 -17.34 -48.28
CA GLY A 381 -4.45 -17.68 -48.07
C GLY A 381 -3.56 -16.45 -47.88
N ASN A 382 -4.11 -15.32 -47.44
CA ASN A 382 -3.31 -14.12 -47.22
C ASN A 382 -2.50 -14.27 -45.93
N ILE A 383 -1.18 -14.30 -46.04
CA ILE A 383 -0.28 -14.16 -44.89
C ILE A 383 0.72 -13.04 -45.20
N ILE A 384 0.89 -12.13 -44.25
CA ILE A 384 1.86 -11.04 -44.32
C ILE A 384 2.74 -11.03 -43.08
N SER A 385 3.97 -10.53 -43.22
CA SER A 385 4.90 -10.38 -42.10
C SER A 385 5.52 -9.00 -42.01
N THR A 386 5.95 -8.65 -40.81
CA THR A 386 6.65 -7.40 -40.52
C THR A 386 7.85 -7.66 -39.62
N THR A 387 8.84 -6.77 -39.68
CA THR A 387 9.99 -6.70 -38.76
C THR A 387 10.16 -5.29 -38.18
N ASN A 388 9.22 -4.38 -38.49
CA ASN A 388 9.27 -2.97 -38.10
C ASN A 388 7.92 -2.48 -37.56
N SER A 389 7.25 -3.31 -36.76
CA SER A 389 6.00 -2.99 -36.06
C SER A 389 4.85 -2.58 -37.00
N GLY A 390 4.74 -3.26 -38.14
CA GLY A 390 3.70 -3.03 -39.12
C GLY A 390 3.88 -1.75 -39.95
N ALA A 391 5.01 -1.05 -39.83
CA ALA A 391 5.28 0.10 -40.70
C ALA A 391 5.47 -0.33 -42.16
N ASN A 392 6.01 -1.53 -42.40
CA ASN A 392 6.02 -2.20 -43.69
C ASN A 392 5.60 -3.66 -43.55
N TRP A 393 4.91 -4.17 -44.56
CA TRP A 393 4.42 -5.54 -44.64
C TRP A 393 4.97 -6.25 -45.88
N THR A 394 5.43 -7.49 -45.70
CA THR A 394 5.87 -8.38 -46.76
C THR A 394 4.82 -9.46 -46.97
N THR A 395 4.27 -9.58 -48.18
CA THR A 395 3.34 -10.66 -48.51
C THR A 395 4.08 -11.98 -48.69
N LEU A 396 3.56 -13.03 -48.08
CA LEU A 396 4.09 -14.38 -48.12
C LEU A 396 3.19 -15.26 -49.01
N ASN A 397 3.71 -16.41 -49.43
CA ASN A 397 2.96 -17.38 -50.22
C ASN A 397 2.83 -18.69 -49.44
N PRO A 398 1.72 -18.93 -48.73
CA PRO A 398 1.52 -20.14 -47.96
C PRO A 398 1.23 -21.39 -48.81
N GLY A 399 1.25 -21.28 -50.14
CA GLY A 399 0.97 -22.41 -51.04
C GLY A 399 -0.51 -22.84 -51.04
N THR A 400 -1.40 -21.99 -50.52
CA THR A 400 -2.84 -22.24 -50.42
C THR A 400 -3.64 -21.00 -50.79
N ILE A 401 -4.89 -21.21 -51.19
CA ILE A 401 -5.89 -20.17 -51.42
C ILE A 401 -7.04 -20.23 -50.40
N ARG A 402 -6.92 -21.12 -49.40
CA ARG A 402 -7.92 -21.29 -48.34
C ARG A 402 -7.70 -20.28 -47.23
N ASP A 403 -8.74 -20.01 -46.46
CA ASP A 403 -8.66 -19.09 -45.34
C ASP A 403 -7.75 -19.65 -44.25
N VAL A 404 -6.94 -18.78 -43.67
CA VAL A 404 -5.98 -19.12 -42.60
C VAL A 404 -6.48 -18.49 -41.31
N ASN A 405 -7.03 -19.33 -40.44
CA ASN A 405 -7.78 -18.92 -39.25
C ASN A 405 -6.90 -18.68 -38.03
N SER A 406 -5.77 -19.40 -37.90
CA SER A 406 -4.84 -19.19 -36.79
C SER A 406 -3.39 -19.47 -37.19
N LEU A 407 -2.47 -18.86 -36.43
CA LEU A 407 -1.03 -18.90 -36.60
C LEU A 407 -0.37 -19.22 -35.25
N TYR A 408 0.70 -20.02 -35.29
CA TYR A 408 1.55 -20.23 -34.12
C TYR A 408 3.02 -20.24 -34.54
N PHE A 409 3.86 -19.46 -33.87
CA PHE A 409 5.30 -19.40 -34.15
C PHE A 409 6.14 -19.61 -32.89
N PHE A 410 7.10 -20.53 -32.94
CA PHE A 410 8.09 -20.71 -31.87
C PHE A 410 9.15 -19.60 -31.89
N ASP A 411 9.49 -19.15 -33.09
CA ASP A 411 10.42 -18.06 -33.36
C ASP A 411 10.09 -17.43 -34.71
N PHE A 412 10.82 -16.38 -35.10
CA PHE A 412 10.51 -15.68 -36.35
C PHE A 412 10.70 -16.54 -37.62
N ASN A 413 11.39 -17.69 -37.56
CA ASN A 413 11.61 -18.58 -38.72
C ASN A 413 10.66 -19.78 -38.75
N ARG A 414 10.35 -20.36 -37.58
CA ARG A 414 9.61 -21.61 -37.43
C ARG A 414 8.19 -21.38 -36.93
N GLY A 415 7.19 -21.85 -37.67
CA GLY A 415 5.79 -21.73 -37.28
C GLY A 415 4.82 -22.53 -38.14
N PHE A 416 3.55 -22.44 -37.78
CA PHE A 416 2.43 -23.15 -38.37
C PHE A 416 1.29 -22.19 -38.71
N ALA A 417 0.50 -22.58 -39.70
CA ALA A 417 -0.74 -21.94 -40.11
C ALA A 417 -1.82 -23.01 -40.26
N VAL A 418 -2.99 -22.77 -39.67
CA VAL A 418 -4.15 -23.65 -39.78
C VAL A 418 -5.37 -22.90 -40.32
N GLY A 419 -6.30 -23.62 -40.92
CA GLY A 419 -7.51 -22.99 -41.45
C GLY A 419 -8.45 -23.95 -42.17
N GLU A 420 -9.11 -23.45 -43.21
CA GLU A 420 -10.22 -24.16 -43.86
C GLU A 420 -9.82 -25.46 -44.57
N GLY A 421 -10.79 -26.39 -44.64
CA GLY A 421 -10.68 -27.65 -45.36
C GLY A 421 -9.55 -28.55 -44.87
N GLY A 422 -9.20 -28.48 -43.59
CA GLY A 422 -8.15 -29.28 -42.96
C GLY A 422 -6.73 -28.77 -43.23
N LEU A 423 -6.57 -27.48 -43.52
CA LEU A 423 -5.26 -26.90 -43.76
C LEU A 423 -4.41 -26.94 -42.49
N ILE A 424 -3.27 -27.62 -42.56
CA ILE A 424 -2.14 -27.46 -41.63
C ILE A 424 -0.90 -27.26 -42.48
N SER A 425 -0.20 -26.15 -42.27
CA SER A 425 1.00 -25.80 -43.05
C SER A 425 2.12 -25.33 -42.13
N LYS A 426 3.36 -25.73 -42.44
CA LYS A 426 4.55 -25.46 -41.63
C LYS A 426 5.57 -24.64 -42.41
N THR A 427 6.25 -23.73 -41.74
CA THR A 427 7.40 -22.98 -42.27
C THR A 427 8.62 -23.16 -41.37
N THR A 428 9.80 -23.18 -41.95
CA THR A 428 11.10 -23.13 -41.25
C THR A 428 11.98 -21.95 -41.69
N ASN A 429 11.47 -21.09 -42.59
CA ASN A 429 12.23 -20.00 -43.21
C ASN A 429 11.46 -18.68 -43.27
N ARG A 430 10.76 -18.32 -42.19
CA ARG A 430 10.01 -17.03 -42.04
C ARG A 430 8.80 -16.89 -42.97
N GLY A 431 8.21 -18.02 -43.31
CA GLY A 431 7.07 -18.12 -44.22
C GLY A 431 7.42 -17.77 -45.67
N VAL A 432 8.71 -17.82 -46.06
CA VAL A 432 9.11 -17.75 -47.47
C VAL A 432 8.61 -18.97 -48.22
N ASN A 433 8.74 -20.17 -47.62
CA ASN A 433 8.17 -21.40 -48.11
C ASN A 433 7.32 -22.06 -47.03
N TRP A 434 6.28 -22.76 -47.47
CA TRP A 434 5.35 -23.47 -46.60
C TRP A 434 5.15 -24.90 -47.11
N GLU A 435 5.09 -25.84 -46.18
CA GLU A 435 4.87 -27.26 -46.43
C GLU A 435 3.55 -27.70 -45.79
N THR A 436 2.62 -28.19 -46.61
CA THR A 436 1.33 -28.70 -46.12
C THR A 436 1.49 -30.09 -45.53
N ILE A 437 0.97 -30.26 -44.31
CA ILE A 437 1.04 -31.51 -43.55
C ILE A 437 -0.35 -32.17 -43.59
N PRO A 438 -0.49 -33.35 -44.22
CA PRO A 438 -1.79 -34.01 -44.33
C PRO A 438 -2.30 -34.51 -42.97
N ALA A 439 -3.41 -33.97 -42.48
CA ALA A 439 -4.08 -34.42 -41.25
C ALA A 439 -5.25 -35.40 -41.50
N GLY A 440 -5.61 -35.66 -42.75
CA GLY A 440 -6.73 -36.55 -43.12
C GLY A 440 -8.13 -35.94 -42.96
N MET A 441 -8.24 -34.65 -42.61
CA MET A 441 -9.49 -33.95 -42.28
C MET A 441 -9.89 -32.91 -43.35
N ASN A 442 -9.95 -33.32 -44.61
CA ASN A 442 -10.08 -32.39 -45.76
C ASN A 442 -11.40 -31.61 -45.86
N GLN A 443 -12.34 -31.80 -44.94
CA GLN A 443 -13.66 -31.14 -44.90
C GLN A 443 -13.92 -30.41 -43.57
N THR A 444 -12.93 -30.36 -42.68
CA THR A 444 -13.07 -29.75 -41.36
C THR A 444 -12.29 -28.46 -41.32
N ASP A 445 -12.92 -27.38 -40.87
CA ASP A 445 -12.21 -26.11 -40.68
C ASP A 445 -11.55 -26.09 -39.31
N PHE A 446 -10.26 -25.76 -39.29
CA PHE A 446 -9.51 -25.55 -38.05
C PHE A 446 -9.58 -24.08 -37.67
N HIS A 447 -9.79 -23.82 -36.39
CA HIS A 447 -9.97 -22.47 -35.85
C HIS A 447 -8.77 -22.00 -35.05
N ASP A 448 -8.07 -22.92 -34.38
CA ASP A 448 -6.92 -22.54 -33.55
C ASP A 448 -5.84 -23.63 -33.45
N ILE A 449 -4.61 -23.22 -33.17
CA ILE A 449 -3.43 -24.07 -33.01
C ILE A 449 -2.55 -23.58 -31.85
N PHE A 450 -2.13 -24.52 -31.02
CA PHE A 450 -1.32 -24.25 -29.83
C PHE A 450 -0.25 -25.32 -29.63
N PHE A 451 0.87 -24.96 -29.00
CA PHE A 451 1.90 -25.92 -28.58
C PHE A 451 2.30 -25.69 -27.13
N PHE A 452 2.34 -26.77 -26.34
CA PHE A 452 2.84 -26.77 -24.96
C PHE A 452 4.37 -26.64 -24.91
N ASN A 453 5.03 -27.19 -25.93
CA ASN A 453 6.48 -27.18 -26.11
C ASN A 453 6.81 -27.46 -27.60
N GLU A 454 8.09 -27.58 -27.96
CA GLU A 454 8.49 -27.81 -29.37
C GLU A 454 7.98 -29.14 -29.97
N ASN A 455 7.50 -30.10 -29.16
CA ASN A 455 7.02 -31.40 -29.60
C ASN A 455 5.50 -31.55 -29.51
N ASP A 456 4.91 -31.13 -28.39
CA ASP A 456 3.50 -31.40 -28.08
C ASP A 456 2.59 -30.25 -28.54
N GLY A 457 1.76 -30.52 -29.55
CA GLY A 457 0.88 -29.54 -30.18
C GLY A 457 -0.59 -29.97 -30.23
N LEU A 458 -1.50 -29.01 -30.30
CA LEU A 458 -2.94 -29.19 -30.45
C LEU A 458 -3.48 -28.33 -31.60
N VAL A 459 -4.43 -28.88 -32.35
CA VAL A 459 -5.26 -28.16 -33.32
C VAL A 459 -6.72 -28.45 -33.03
N ILE A 460 -7.55 -27.42 -33.06
CA ILE A 460 -9.00 -27.55 -32.85
C ILE A 460 -9.78 -27.05 -34.07
N GLY A 461 -11.01 -27.55 -34.21
CA GLY A 461 -11.86 -27.15 -35.31
C GLY A 461 -13.33 -27.50 -35.14
N ASP A 462 -14.02 -27.50 -36.26
CA ASP A 462 -15.45 -27.86 -36.34
C ASP A 462 -15.74 -29.30 -35.90
N GLN A 463 -17.01 -29.57 -35.62
CA GLN A 463 -17.52 -30.89 -35.28
C GLN A 463 -16.83 -31.54 -34.06
N GLY A 464 -16.35 -30.73 -33.12
CA GLY A 464 -15.60 -31.20 -31.95
C GLY A 464 -14.24 -31.80 -32.31
N THR A 465 -13.63 -31.38 -33.42
CA THR A 465 -12.34 -31.95 -33.83
C THR A 465 -11.22 -31.42 -32.95
N VAL A 466 -10.49 -32.33 -32.32
CA VAL A 466 -9.21 -32.06 -31.64
C VAL A 466 -8.16 -32.97 -32.24
N LEU A 467 -7.04 -32.40 -32.70
CA LEU A 467 -5.87 -33.14 -33.13
C LEU A 467 -4.73 -32.88 -32.16
N SER A 468 -3.92 -33.90 -31.87
CA SER A 468 -2.69 -33.77 -31.12
C SER A 468 -1.48 -34.26 -31.91
N SER A 469 -0.33 -33.65 -31.64
CA SER A 469 0.98 -34.06 -32.16
C SER A 469 1.94 -34.22 -30.98
N GLY A 470 2.82 -35.21 -31.03
CA GLY A 470 3.89 -35.42 -30.05
C GLY A 470 5.30 -35.37 -30.66
N ASN A 471 5.42 -34.87 -31.89
CA ASN A 471 6.66 -34.84 -32.66
C ASN A 471 6.91 -33.51 -33.38
N GLY A 472 6.37 -32.42 -32.84
CA GLY A 472 6.59 -31.07 -33.36
C GLY A 472 5.81 -30.79 -34.63
N GLY A 473 4.60 -31.36 -34.72
CA GLY A 473 3.65 -31.16 -35.81
C GLY A 473 4.00 -31.88 -37.11
N GLU A 474 4.89 -32.88 -37.09
CA GLU A 474 5.21 -33.69 -38.28
C GLU A 474 4.05 -34.63 -38.65
N ASP A 475 3.34 -35.15 -37.65
CA ASP A 475 2.04 -35.82 -37.81
C ASP A 475 1.02 -35.36 -36.77
N TRP A 476 -0.26 -35.63 -37.05
CA TRP A 476 -1.40 -35.23 -36.24
C TRP A 476 -2.36 -36.39 -36.07
N GLN A 477 -2.79 -36.64 -34.84
CA GLN A 477 -3.71 -37.72 -34.49
C GLN A 477 -4.98 -37.16 -33.87
N GLN A 478 -6.14 -37.64 -34.32
CA GLN A 478 -7.42 -37.18 -33.78
C GLN A 478 -7.63 -37.72 -32.37
N GLN A 479 -8.01 -36.81 -31.47
CA GLN A 479 -8.42 -37.09 -30.10
C GLN A 479 -9.93 -36.96 -29.98
N SER A 480 -10.54 -37.87 -29.22
CA SER A 480 -11.99 -37.89 -29.04
C SER A 480 -12.40 -36.95 -27.93
N VAL A 481 -13.12 -35.89 -28.28
CA VAL A 481 -13.98 -35.15 -27.35
C VAL A 481 -15.42 -35.47 -27.71
N ASN A 482 -16.24 -35.91 -26.74
CA ASN A 482 -17.62 -36.36 -26.97
C ASN A 482 -18.57 -35.18 -27.24
N SER A 483 -18.31 -34.41 -28.30
CA SER A 483 -19.07 -33.23 -28.71
C SER A 483 -18.97 -33.05 -30.22
N THR A 484 -19.98 -32.39 -30.79
CA THR A 484 -19.99 -31.96 -32.19
C THR A 484 -19.99 -30.44 -32.32
N ALA A 485 -19.72 -29.71 -31.23
CA ALA A 485 -19.67 -28.25 -31.22
C ALA A 485 -18.47 -27.74 -32.04
N LYS A 486 -18.62 -26.56 -32.65
CA LYS A 486 -17.48 -25.79 -33.16
C LYS A 486 -16.60 -25.37 -31.98
N LEU A 487 -15.31 -25.70 -32.03
CA LEU A 487 -14.31 -25.28 -31.04
C LEU A 487 -13.62 -24.01 -31.56
N SER A 488 -13.55 -22.97 -30.75
CA SER A 488 -13.14 -21.62 -31.20
C SER A 488 -11.70 -21.28 -30.84
N ALA A 489 -11.28 -21.52 -29.58
CA ALA A 489 -9.97 -21.10 -29.08
C ALA A 489 -9.40 -22.08 -28.04
N ILE A 490 -8.08 -22.10 -27.91
CA ILE A 490 -7.33 -22.88 -26.92
C ILE A 490 -6.38 -21.96 -26.14
N ALA A 491 -6.31 -22.13 -24.82
CA ALA A 491 -5.25 -21.54 -24.00
C ALA A 491 -4.64 -22.56 -23.05
N SER A 492 -3.32 -22.49 -22.87
CA SER A 492 -2.62 -23.23 -21.83
C SER A 492 -2.68 -22.50 -20.50
N LEU A 493 -2.77 -23.29 -19.44
CA LEU A 493 -2.61 -22.83 -18.07
C LEU A 493 -1.15 -23.06 -17.62
N ASP A 494 -0.57 -24.19 -18.03
CA ASP A 494 0.79 -24.61 -17.71
C ASP A 494 1.37 -25.52 -18.82
N GLU A 495 2.52 -26.16 -18.58
CA GLU A 495 3.21 -27.04 -19.54
C GLU A 495 2.46 -28.33 -19.93
N SER A 496 1.32 -28.62 -19.29
CA SER A 496 0.54 -29.85 -19.43
C SER A 496 -0.99 -29.65 -19.47
N THR A 497 -1.46 -28.53 -18.95
CA THR A 497 -2.88 -28.20 -18.80
C THR A 497 -3.31 -27.16 -19.83
N ALA A 498 -4.44 -27.41 -20.50
CA ALA A 498 -5.05 -26.46 -21.42
C ALA A 498 -6.57 -26.52 -21.36
N ILE A 499 -7.20 -25.42 -21.77
CA ILE A 499 -8.65 -25.31 -21.93
C ILE A 499 -8.99 -24.98 -23.38
N ILE A 500 -10.02 -25.66 -23.87
CA ILE A 500 -10.68 -25.38 -25.14
C ILE A 500 -12.06 -24.81 -24.86
N VAL A 501 -12.43 -23.77 -25.58
CA VAL A 501 -13.78 -23.20 -25.57
C VAL A 501 -14.43 -23.26 -26.94
N GLY A 502 -15.76 -23.17 -26.99
CA GLY A 502 -16.47 -23.20 -28.27
C GLY A 502 -17.96 -22.88 -28.19
N ALA A 503 -18.65 -23.22 -29.27
CA ALA A 503 -20.07 -22.97 -29.45
C ALA A 503 -20.93 -23.65 -28.38
N SER A 504 -22.11 -23.06 -28.12
CA SER A 504 -23.09 -23.58 -27.15
C SER A 504 -22.54 -23.76 -25.72
N GLY A 505 -21.67 -22.84 -25.28
CA GLY A 505 -21.08 -22.86 -23.93
C GLY A 505 -20.14 -24.04 -23.67
N THR A 506 -19.52 -24.60 -24.72
CA THR A 506 -18.65 -25.77 -24.61
C THR A 506 -17.31 -25.39 -24.00
N VAL A 507 -16.90 -26.11 -22.94
CA VAL A 507 -15.58 -25.99 -22.31
C VAL A 507 -15.00 -27.38 -22.09
N PHE A 508 -13.77 -27.61 -22.50
CA PHE A 508 -13.01 -28.83 -22.24
C PHE A 508 -11.68 -28.48 -21.58
N LYS A 509 -11.26 -29.30 -20.62
CA LYS A 509 -9.97 -29.20 -19.95
C LYS A 509 -9.18 -30.49 -20.14
N THR A 510 -7.89 -30.36 -20.44
CA THR A 510 -6.90 -31.43 -20.40
C THR A 510 -5.88 -31.14 -19.31
N SER A 511 -5.31 -32.18 -18.71
CA SER A 511 -4.19 -32.12 -17.76
C SER A 511 -3.03 -33.04 -18.17
N ASP A 512 -3.07 -33.54 -19.41
CA ASP A 512 -2.13 -34.53 -19.94
C ASP A 512 -1.70 -34.21 -21.38
N ARG A 513 -1.59 -32.91 -21.72
CA ARG A 513 -1.20 -32.43 -23.06
C ARG A 513 -2.15 -32.86 -24.18
N GLY A 514 -3.45 -32.92 -23.87
CA GLY A 514 -4.53 -33.21 -24.81
C GLY A 514 -4.69 -34.69 -25.16
N GLN A 515 -4.11 -35.60 -24.37
CA GLN A 515 -4.32 -37.04 -24.53
C GLN A 515 -5.71 -37.46 -24.01
N SER A 516 -6.23 -36.75 -22.99
CA SER A 516 -7.59 -36.90 -22.49
C SER A 516 -8.23 -35.56 -22.14
N TRP A 517 -9.57 -35.55 -22.16
CA TRP A 517 -10.38 -34.34 -22.02
C TRP A 517 -11.56 -34.54 -21.08
N THR A 518 -11.74 -33.58 -20.19
CA THR A 518 -12.90 -33.51 -19.29
C THR A 518 -13.77 -32.31 -19.69
N ARG A 519 -15.08 -32.52 -19.84
CA ARG A 519 -16.02 -31.42 -20.13
C ARG A 519 -16.34 -30.67 -18.84
N ILE A 520 -16.14 -29.36 -18.85
CA ILE A 520 -16.56 -28.47 -17.77
C ILE A 520 -17.93 -27.89 -18.13
N GLN A 521 -18.89 -27.98 -17.21
CA GLN A 521 -20.22 -27.45 -17.42
C GLN A 521 -20.28 -26.01 -16.92
N THR A 522 -20.58 -25.07 -17.81
CA THR A 522 -20.86 -23.68 -17.44
C THR A 522 -22.38 -23.46 -17.33
N ALA A 523 -22.77 -22.36 -16.67
CA ALA A 523 -24.17 -21.92 -16.60
C ALA A 523 -24.63 -21.15 -17.85
N TYR A 524 -23.77 -21.03 -18.86
CA TYR A 524 -23.92 -20.16 -20.02
C TYR A 524 -23.93 -20.98 -21.32
N ASN A 525 -24.72 -20.56 -22.30
CA ASN A 525 -24.93 -21.31 -23.55
C ASN A 525 -24.65 -20.49 -24.81
N GLN A 526 -24.15 -19.27 -24.65
CA GLN A 526 -23.63 -18.43 -25.72
C GLN A 526 -22.42 -19.10 -26.39
N ASN A 527 -22.07 -18.66 -27.60
CA ASN A 527 -20.81 -19.10 -28.20
C ASN A 527 -19.65 -18.38 -27.54
N PHE A 528 -18.65 -19.16 -27.13
CA PHE A 528 -17.38 -18.62 -26.66
C PHE A 528 -16.46 -18.43 -27.85
N THR A 529 -15.81 -17.26 -27.90
CA THR A 529 -15.01 -16.81 -29.02
C THR A 529 -13.52 -16.93 -28.74
N ASP A 530 -13.11 -16.62 -27.50
CA ASP A 530 -11.71 -16.67 -27.10
C ASP A 530 -11.54 -17.06 -25.63
N VAL A 531 -10.35 -17.54 -25.28
CA VAL A 531 -9.95 -17.89 -23.92
C VAL A 531 -8.47 -17.54 -23.73
N ASP A 532 -8.13 -16.92 -22.60
CA ASP A 532 -6.75 -16.62 -22.26
C ASP A 532 -6.57 -16.62 -20.74
N PHE A 533 -5.36 -16.92 -20.28
CA PHE A 533 -5.03 -17.09 -18.86
C PHE A 533 -3.98 -16.06 -18.43
N LEU A 534 -4.24 -15.40 -17.30
CA LEU A 534 -3.27 -14.53 -16.63
C LEU A 534 -2.16 -15.36 -16.00
N ASP A 535 -2.55 -16.46 -15.34
CA ASP A 535 -1.67 -17.41 -14.68
C ASP A 535 -2.31 -18.81 -14.64
N GLU A 536 -1.69 -19.75 -13.93
CA GLU A 536 -2.16 -21.14 -13.82
C GLU A 536 -3.56 -21.29 -13.17
N SER A 537 -4.07 -20.25 -12.52
CA SER A 537 -5.34 -20.25 -11.76
C SER A 537 -6.40 -19.29 -12.30
N VAL A 538 -5.98 -18.12 -12.81
CA VAL A 538 -6.86 -17.04 -13.24
C VAL A 538 -6.93 -16.96 -14.75
N GLY A 539 -8.14 -17.08 -15.29
CA GLY A 539 -8.37 -16.99 -16.73
C GLY A 539 -9.72 -16.43 -17.08
N PHE A 540 -9.87 -16.06 -18.34
CA PHE A 540 -11.05 -15.40 -18.86
C PHE A 540 -11.52 -16.03 -20.16
N ILE A 541 -12.83 -16.05 -20.36
CA ILE A 541 -13.46 -16.45 -21.61
C ILE A 541 -14.27 -15.28 -22.12
N THR A 542 -14.16 -14.97 -23.41
CA THR A 542 -15.03 -14.01 -24.08
C THR A 542 -16.04 -14.72 -24.97
N GLY A 543 -17.15 -14.05 -25.28
CA GLY A 543 -18.16 -14.62 -26.17
C GLY A 543 -19.21 -13.65 -26.66
N ASP A 544 -20.27 -14.24 -27.24
CA ASP A 544 -21.39 -13.50 -27.80
C ASP A 544 -22.16 -12.70 -26.73
N ALA A 545 -22.79 -11.61 -27.16
CA ALA A 545 -23.68 -10.77 -26.35
C ALA A 545 -23.01 -10.16 -25.10
N GLY A 546 -21.77 -9.70 -25.25
CA GLY A 546 -20.99 -9.00 -24.22
C GLY A 546 -20.50 -9.90 -23.10
N LEU A 547 -20.46 -11.21 -23.34
CA LEU A 547 -20.08 -12.20 -22.34
C LEU A 547 -18.58 -12.14 -22.04
N ILE A 548 -18.26 -11.96 -20.76
CA ILE A 548 -16.94 -12.28 -20.21
C ILE A 548 -17.14 -13.16 -18.99
N LEU A 549 -16.52 -14.34 -18.99
CA LEU A 549 -16.45 -15.22 -17.83
C LEU A 549 -15.06 -15.18 -17.22
N ARG A 550 -14.98 -15.45 -15.91
CA ARG A 550 -13.74 -15.52 -15.15
C ARG A 550 -13.67 -16.83 -14.36
N THR A 551 -12.45 -17.35 -14.19
CA THR A 551 -12.13 -18.42 -13.26
C THR A 551 -11.02 -17.98 -12.30
N PHE A 552 -10.99 -18.55 -11.09
CA PHE A 552 -9.90 -18.44 -10.11
C PHE A 552 -9.37 -19.81 -9.66
N ASP A 553 -9.87 -20.89 -10.27
CA ASP A 553 -9.60 -22.27 -9.89
C ASP A 553 -9.14 -23.09 -11.09
N ALA A 554 -8.35 -22.48 -11.98
CA ALA A 554 -7.81 -23.14 -13.17
C ALA A 554 -8.90 -23.67 -14.13
N GLY A 555 -10.02 -22.96 -14.22
CA GLY A 555 -11.14 -23.25 -15.12
C GLY A 555 -12.06 -24.37 -14.67
N GLU A 556 -12.02 -24.77 -13.39
CA GLU A 556 -12.99 -25.72 -12.82
C GLU A 556 -14.38 -25.08 -12.66
N THR A 557 -14.42 -23.80 -12.27
CA THR A 557 -15.64 -22.99 -12.18
C THR A 557 -15.47 -21.65 -12.90
N TRP A 558 -16.60 -21.13 -13.40
CA TRP A 558 -16.66 -19.91 -14.20
C TRP A 558 -17.81 -19.01 -13.72
N GLU A 559 -17.51 -17.74 -13.50
CA GLU A 559 -18.47 -16.72 -13.12
C GLU A 559 -18.57 -15.60 -14.17
N LEU A 560 -19.75 -15.02 -14.34
CA LEU A 560 -19.98 -13.91 -15.28
C LEU A 560 -19.51 -12.58 -14.70
N LEU A 561 -18.78 -11.82 -15.51
CA LEU A 561 -18.45 -10.42 -15.24
C LEU A 561 -19.36 -9.49 -16.05
N PRO A 562 -20.06 -8.54 -15.41
CA PRO A 562 -20.89 -7.58 -16.11
C PRO A 562 -20.02 -6.57 -16.88
N THR A 563 -20.16 -6.56 -18.21
CA THR A 563 -19.42 -5.64 -19.10
C THR A 563 -20.23 -4.40 -19.49
N GLY A 564 -21.56 -4.46 -19.29
CA GLY A 564 -22.50 -3.42 -19.71
C GLY A 564 -22.71 -3.30 -21.22
N THR A 565 -22.07 -4.17 -22.03
CA THR A 565 -22.31 -4.23 -23.47
C THR A 565 -23.07 -5.49 -23.86
N PHE A 566 -23.76 -5.44 -25.00
CA PHE A 566 -24.45 -6.56 -25.62
C PHE A 566 -23.85 -6.95 -26.97
N GLN A 567 -22.70 -6.39 -27.30
CA GLN A 567 -21.96 -6.64 -28.53
C GLN A 567 -21.00 -7.81 -28.34
N ASN A 568 -20.63 -8.50 -29.42
CA ASN A 568 -19.75 -9.66 -29.32
C ASN A 568 -18.31 -9.25 -29.07
N PHE A 569 -17.66 -9.98 -28.17
CA PHE A 569 -16.21 -10.03 -28.13
C PHE A 569 -15.71 -11.13 -29.06
N THR A 570 -14.62 -10.86 -29.77
CA THR A 570 -14.00 -11.77 -30.73
C THR A 570 -12.60 -12.19 -30.34
N GLY A 571 -11.92 -11.40 -29.49
CA GLY A 571 -10.59 -11.72 -29.03
C GLY A 571 -10.29 -11.18 -27.64
N LEU A 572 -9.35 -11.85 -26.99
CA LEU A 572 -8.87 -11.61 -25.65
C LEU A 572 -7.34 -11.72 -25.65
N SER A 573 -6.66 -10.82 -24.95
CA SER A 573 -5.21 -10.93 -24.77
C SER A 573 -4.74 -10.23 -23.52
N PHE A 574 -3.88 -10.90 -22.77
CA PHE A 574 -3.20 -10.32 -21.61
C PHE A 574 -1.81 -9.77 -21.97
N GLY A 575 -1.53 -8.54 -21.53
CA GLY A 575 -0.24 -7.89 -21.72
C GLY A 575 0.73 -8.15 -20.57
N ASP A 576 0.20 -8.37 -19.36
CA ASP A 576 0.89 -8.80 -18.15
C ASP A 576 -0.10 -9.44 -17.15
N LEU A 577 0.34 -9.70 -15.92
CA LEU A 577 -0.48 -10.32 -14.86
C LEU A 577 -1.64 -9.43 -14.35
N ASN A 578 -1.66 -8.14 -14.66
CA ASN A 578 -2.62 -7.18 -14.11
C ASN A 578 -3.48 -6.49 -15.18
N VAL A 579 -3.08 -6.56 -16.46
CA VAL A 579 -3.69 -5.82 -17.56
C VAL A 579 -4.04 -6.76 -18.71
N GLY A 580 -5.33 -6.75 -19.06
CA GLY A 580 -5.89 -7.52 -20.16
C GLY A 580 -6.72 -6.67 -21.09
N TYR A 581 -6.96 -7.18 -22.29
CA TYR A 581 -7.72 -6.48 -23.32
C TYR A 581 -8.67 -7.42 -24.02
N ALA A 582 -9.90 -6.95 -24.23
CA ALA A 582 -10.92 -7.65 -25.00
C ALA A 582 -11.40 -6.74 -26.12
N ALA A 583 -11.49 -7.28 -27.32
CA ALA A 583 -11.87 -6.57 -28.53
C ALA A 583 -13.04 -7.30 -29.22
N GLY A 584 -13.81 -6.58 -30.05
CA GLY A 584 -15.01 -7.15 -30.64
C GLY A 584 -15.59 -6.38 -31.82
N GLU A 585 -16.87 -6.66 -32.08
CA GLU A 585 -17.67 -6.03 -33.14
C GLU A 585 -17.82 -4.51 -32.91
N ASN A 586 -18.05 -3.75 -33.99
CA ASN A 586 -18.23 -2.29 -34.00
C ASN A 586 -17.17 -1.51 -33.22
N GLY A 587 -15.93 -2.00 -33.24
CA GLY A 587 -14.80 -1.34 -32.62
C GLY A 587 -14.80 -1.33 -31.10
N ILE A 588 -15.61 -2.17 -30.42
CA ILE A 588 -15.56 -2.25 -28.96
C ILE A 588 -14.17 -2.67 -28.50
N PHE A 589 -13.68 -1.97 -27.47
CA PHE A 589 -12.37 -2.22 -26.89
C PHE A 589 -12.44 -2.02 -25.39
N TYR A 590 -12.17 -3.08 -24.66
CA TYR A 590 -12.26 -3.16 -23.21
C TYR A 590 -10.89 -3.45 -22.63
N GLN A 591 -10.60 -2.82 -21.49
CA GLN A 591 -9.41 -3.05 -20.71
C GLN A 591 -9.81 -3.63 -19.36
N TYR A 592 -9.14 -4.71 -19.00
CA TYR A 592 -9.13 -5.26 -17.67
C TYR A 592 -7.98 -4.65 -16.88
N THR A 593 -8.26 -4.22 -15.66
CA THR A 593 -7.22 -3.87 -14.68
C THR A 593 -7.50 -4.57 -13.36
N CYS A 594 -6.51 -5.32 -12.90
CA CYS A 594 -6.45 -5.86 -11.55
C CYS A 594 -5.70 -4.87 -10.65
N GLN A 595 -6.35 -4.28 -9.66
CA GLN A 595 -5.66 -3.42 -8.69
C GLN A 595 -5.47 -4.18 -7.37
N VAL A 596 -4.21 -4.35 -6.95
CA VAL A 596 -3.90 -4.81 -5.59
C VAL A 596 -4.35 -3.77 -4.56
N PRO A 597 -4.66 -4.17 -3.31
CA PRO A 597 -5.14 -3.24 -2.29
C PRO A 597 -4.17 -2.10 -2.07
N LEU A 598 -4.70 -0.90 -1.84
CA LEU A 598 -3.89 0.29 -1.59
C LEU A 598 -2.98 0.09 -0.37
N ASP A 599 -1.86 0.81 -0.38
CA ASP A 599 -0.90 0.78 0.70
C ASP A 599 -1.52 1.30 2.01
N ILE A 600 -1.47 0.47 3.04
CA ILE A 600 -1.94 0.84 4.39
C ILE A 600 -0.97 1.88 4.95
N ALA A 601 -1.40 3.13 5.09
CA ALA A 601 -0.48 4.19 5.49
C ALA A 601 0.01 4.07 6.95
N THR A 602 -0.84 3.55 7.86
CA THR A 602 -0.57 3.59 9.30
C THR A 602 -1.35 2.50 10.05
N ILE A 603 -0.69 1.87 11.03
CA ILE A 603 -1.31 1.02 12.05
C ILE A 603 -1.56 1.89 13.30
N PHE A 604 -2.77 1.88 13.82
CA PHE A 604 -3.17 2.56 15.06
C PHE A 604 -3.17 1.58 16.23
N GLY A 605 -2.57 1.99 17.35
CA GLY A 605 -2.48 1.23 18.59
C GLY A 605 -1.42 1.82 19.51
N GLU A 606 -1.21 1.21 20.67
CA GLU A 606 -0.14 1.59 21.60
C GLU A 606 1.18 0.90 21.18
N ASP A 607 2.26 1.67 21.05
CA ASP A 607 3.61 1.19 20.67
C ASP A 607 4.54 0.94 21.87
N ASN A 608 4.18 1.39 23.07
CA ASN A 608 4.94 1.16 24.30
C ASN A 608 4.01 0.68 25.42
N ILE A 609 4.07 -0.61 25.73
CA ILE A 609 3.06 -1.30 26.52
C ILE A 609 3.67 -2.27 27.53
N CYS A 610 2.89 -2.61 28.54
CA CYS A 610 3.21 -3.70 29.45
C CYS A 610 2.72 -5.03 28.90
N LEU A 611 3.29 -6.13 29.38
CA LEU A 611 2.90 -7.49 29.00
C LEU A 611 1.40 -7.72 29.27
N SER A 612 0.60 -7.57 28.20
CA SER A 612 -0.85 -7.45 28.25
C SER A 612 -1.44 -7.72 26.87
N GLN A 613 -2.78 -7.72 26.78
CA GLN A 613 -3.49 -7.81 25.50
C GLN A 613 -3.73 -6.41 24.94
N GLN A 614 -3.47 -6.21 23.65
CA GLN A 614 -3.68 -4.95 22.95
C GLN A 614 -4.47 -5.12 21.66
N ILE A 615 -5.07 -4.01 21.21
CA ILE A 615 -5.84 -3.94 19.98
C ILE A 615 -5.11 -3.01 19.02
N TYR A 616 -4.90 -3.47 17.79
CA TYR A 616 -4.36 -2.68 16.70
C TYR A 616 -5.41 -2.56 15.60
N THR A 617 -5.54 -1.39 15.00
CA THR A 617 -6.49 -1.15 13.90
C THR A 617 -5.81 -0.44 12.75
N ILE A 618 -6.38 -0.57 11.56
CA ILE A 618 -6.02 0.23 10.38
C ILE A 618 -7.22 1.05 9.94
N GLN A 619 -6.97 2.11 9.17
CA GLN A 619 -8.05 2.83 8.51
C GLN A 619 -8.72 1.88 7.50
N ASP A 620 -10.05 1.82 7.52
CA ASP A 620 -10.80 1.19 6.45
C ASP A 620 -10.72 2.08 5.21
N LEU A 621 -10.19 1.53 4.12
CA LEU A 621 -10.07 2.24 2.85
C LEU A 621 -11.32 2.05 1.97
N ASP A 622 -12.35 1.37 2.49
CA ASP A 622 -13.60 1.03 1.77
C ASP A 622 -13.35 0.25 0.46
N GLU A 623 -12.28 -0.54 0.42
CA GLU A 623 -11.95 -1.41 -0.71
C GLU A 623 -12.70 -2.75 -0.60
N GLU A 624 -13.80 -2.89 -1.34
CA GLU A 624 -14.59 -4.11 -1.34
C GLU A 624 -13.78 -5.33 -1.85
N GLY A 625 -13.79 -6.41 -1.07
CA GLY A 625 -13.06 -7.63 -1.38
C GLY A 625 -11.62 -7.66 -0.87
N THR A 626 -11.17 -6.63 -0.14
CA THR A 626 -9.87 -6.64 0.55
C THR A 626 -9.97 -7.35 1.91
N SER A 627 -9.12 -8.34 2.13
CA SER A 627 -8.85 -8.98 3.42
C SER A 627 -7.46 -8.57 3.91
N TYR A 628 -7.22 -8.64 5.22
CA TYR A 628 -5.96 -8.18 5.81
C TYR A 628 -5.17 -9.32 6.44
N GLU A 629 -3.95 -9.57 5.96
CA GLU A 629 -3.03 -10.52 6.60
C GLU A 629 -2.20 -9.80 7.65
N TRP A 630 -2.44 -10.16 8.90
CA TRP A 630 -1.68 -9.71 10.05
C TRP A 630 -0.60 -10.72 10.44
N ARG A 631 0.57 -10.21 10.84
CA ARG A 631 1.66 -10.96 11.47
C ARG A 631 2.17 -10.20 12.70
N VAL A 632 2.58 -10.94 13.72
CA VAL A 632 3.10 -10.40 14.96
C VAL A 632 4.41 -11.11 15.30
N ASP A 633 5.44 -10.35 15.63
CA ASP A 633 6.67 -10.87 16.23
C ASP A 633 6.58 -10.76 17.76
N GLY A 634 6.98 -11.78 18.53
CA GLY A 634 6.97 -11.75 20.01
C GLY A 634 5.59 -11.75 20.72
N GLY A 635 4.49 -11.92 19.98
CA GLY A 635 3.12 -12.04 20.51
C GLY A 635 2.27 -13.04 19.74
N THR A 636 1.10 -13.37 20.29
CA THR A 636 0.12 -14.30 19.69
C THR A 636 -1.12 -13.54 19.25
N ILE A 637 -1.54 -13.72 17.99
CA ILE A 637 -2.82 -13.21 17.48
C ILE A 637 -3.98 -14.01 18.10
N ILE A 638 -4.91 -13.32 18.78
CA ILE A 638 -6.09 -13.95 19.41
C ILE A 638 -7.28 -13.94 18.44
N GLU A 639 -7.55 -12.80 17.81
CA GLU A 639 -8.64 -12.61 16.86
C GLU A 639 -8.33 -11.45 15.89
N GLY A 640 -9.06 -11.38 14.78
CA GLY A 640 -8.97 -10.24 13.86
C GLY A 640 -8.22 -10.48 12.55
N GLN A 641 -7.75 -11.71 12.31
CA GLN A 641 -7.17 -12.07 11.00
C GLN A 641 -8.20 -11.85 9.88
N GLY A 642 -7.78 -11.24 8.78
CA GLY A 642 -8.66 -10.89 7.66
C GLY A 642 -9.49 -9.62 7.87
N SER A 643 -9.32 -8.88 8.97
CA SER A 643 -10.13 -7.69 9.29
C SER A 643 -9.28 -6.44 9.57
N THR A 644 -9.91 -5.26 9.63
CA THR A 644 -9.26 -3.98 9.98
C THR A 644 -8.91 -3.85 11.46
N ARG A 645 -9.29 -4.82 12.31
CA ARG A 645 -9.06 -4.82 13.75
C ARG A 645 -8.40 -6.12 14.20
N LEU A 646 -7.18 -6.02 14.74
CA LEU A 646 -6.41 -7.12 15.31
C LEU A 646 -6.39 -7.09 16.84
N VAL A 647 -6.45 -8.25 17.48
CA VAL A 647 -6.20 -8.40 18.92
C VAL A 647 -4.99 -9.30 19.15
N VAL A 648 -4.01 -8.78 19.88
CA VAL A 648 -2.72 -9.43 20.15
C VAL A 648 -2.52 -9.60 21.64
N ARG A 649 -2.08 -10.79 22.08
CA ARG A 649 -1.51 -11.00 23.41
C ARG A 649 0.00 -11.04 23.33
N TRP A 650 0.65 -10.17 24.07
CA TRP A 650 2.10 -10.09 24.15
C TRP A 650 2.62 -11.08 25.18
N ASP A 651 3.47 -12.02 24.75
CA ASP A 651 3.94 -13.13 25.58
C ASP A 651 5.43 -12.98 25.98
N ARG A 652 6.17 -12.04 25.39
CA ARG A 652 7.59 -11.79 25.66
C ARG A 652 7.93 -10.30 25.70
N PRO A 653 8.67 -9.82 26.72
CA PRO A 653 9.20 -8.46 26.74
C PRO A 653 10.32 -8.29 25.70
N GLY A 654 10.48 -7.07 25.17
CA GLY A 654 11.48 -6.74 24.15
C GLY A 654 10.96 -5.86 23.03
N ARG A 655 11.79 -5.68 22.00
CA ARG A 655 11.42 -5.04 20.73
C ARG A 655 10.70 -6.06 19.86
N ASN A 656 9.46 -5.76 19.55
CA ASN A 656 8.57 -6.59 18.77
C ASN A 656 7.95 -5.78 17.63
N ALA A 657 7.12 -6.40 16.80
CA ALA A 657 6.43 -5.70 15.72
C ALA A 657 5.06 -6.29 15.40
N VAL A 658 4.17 -5.43 14.93
CA VAL A 658 2.92 -5.79 14.27
C VAL A 658 3.03 -5.41 12.80
N LEU A 659 2.74 -6.35 11.91
CA LEU A 659 2.76 -6.16 10.47
C LEU A 659 1.39 -6.45 9.88
N VAL A 660 1.01 -5.69 8.87
CA VAL A 660 -0.24 -5.87 8.12
C VAL A 660 -0.02 -5.60 6.65
N ARG A 661 -0.71 -6.37 5.80
CA ARG A 661 -0.87 -6.08 4.38
C ARG A 661 -2.30 -6.36 3.95
N GLY A 662 -2.82 -5.53 3.04
CA GLY A 662 -4.07 -5.82 2.35
C GLY A 662 -3.85 -6.92 1.31
N GLN A 663 -4.85 -7.77 1.11
CA GLN A 663 -4.87 -8.84 0.12
C GLN A 663 -6.24 -8.89 -0.54
N ASN A 664 -6.25 -8.96 -1.87
CA ASN A 664 -7.46 -9.26 -2.63
C ASN A 664 -7.12 -10.31 -3.71
N ASN A 665 -8.09 -10.61 -4.56
CA ASN A 665 -7.92 -11.60 -5.64
C ASN A 665 -6.91 -11.17 -6.71
N CYS A 666 -6.43 -9.93 -6.71
CA CYS A 666 -5.35 -9.45 -7.58
C CYS A 666 -3.95 -9.64 -6.98
N GLY A 667 -3.87 -9.88 -5.67
CA GLY A 667 -2.60 -10.06 -4.97
C GLY A 667 -2.51 -9.27 -3.66
N ASN A 668 -1.27 -9.11 -3.21
CA ASN A 668 -0.95 -8.50 -1.92
C ASN A 668 -0.47 -7.06 -2.11
N GLY A 669 -1.03 -6.13 -1.35
CA GLY A 669 -0.49 -4.78 -1.19
C GLY A 669 0.81 -4.78 -0.39
N ASN A 670 1.42 -3.61 -0.21
CA ASN A 670 2.66 -3.49 0.55
C ASN A 670 2.44 -3.82 2.04
N THR A 671 3.50 -4.34 2.67
CA THR A 671 3.48 -4.65 4.10
C THR A 671 3.85 -3.42 4.90
N THR A 672 2.98 -3.04 5.81
CA THR A 672 3.19 -1.97 6.78
C THR A 672 3.56 -2.58 8.12
N ALA A 673 4.53 -1.99 8.81
CA ALA A 673 5.02 -2.47 10.09
C ALA A 673 5.00 -1.36 11.14
N MET A 674 4.65 -1.73 12.37
CA MET A 674 4.71 -0.90 13.56
C MET A 674 5.59 -1.61 14.59
N GLU A 675 6.65 -0.95 15.05
CA GLU A 675 7.46 -1.45 16.16
C GLU A 675 6.67 -1.29 17.46
N VAL A 676 6.71 -2.32 18.32
CA VAL A 676 6.05 -2.34 19.62
C VAL A 676 7.07 -2.74 20.68
N ILE A 677 7.26 -1.91 21.69
CA ILE A 677 8.13 -2.15 22.83
C ILE A 677 7.26 -2.71 23.97
N VAL A 678 7.55 -3.95 24.36
CA VAL A 678 6.83 -4.63 25.45
C VAL A 678 7.74 -4.69 26.68
N SER A 679 7.25 -4.18 27.80
CA SER A 679 7.97 -4.16 29.09
C SER A 679 7.26 -4.99 30.17
N GLU A 680 8.01 -5.42 31.17
CA GLU A 680 7.50 -5.97 32.44
C GLU A 680 7.90 -5.04 33.60
N GLU A 681 7.31 -5.22 34.80
CA GLU A 681 7.74 -4.48 35.98
C GLU A 681 9.25 -4.68 36.26
N PRO A 682 10.00 -3.61 36.60
CA PRO A 682 11.44 -3.74 36.83
C PRO A 682 11.73 -4.64 38.04
N GLY A 683 12.61 -5.63 37.85
CA GLY A 683 13.11 -6.46 38.95
C GLY A 683 14.02 -5.71 39.93
N SER A 684 14.42 -6.39 41.02
CA SER A 684 15.39 -5.85 41.97
C SER A 684 16.73 -5.52 41.30
N THR A 685 17.32 -4.40 41.68
CA THR A 685 18.68 -4.02 41.25
C THR A 685 19.74 -4.91 41.92
N THR A 686 20.96 -4.93 41.38
CA THR A 686 22.10 -5.55 42.06
C THR A 686 22.52 -4.74 43.29
N GLU A 687 23.38 -5.32 44.14
CA GLU A 687 23.89 -4.60 45.32
C GLU A 687 24.61 -3.31 44.91
N ILE A 688 24.38 -2.23 45.68
CA ILE A 688 24.97 -0.91 45.39
C ILE A 688 26.50 -0.97 45.53
N GLN A 689 27.23 -0.68 44.46
CA GLN A 689 28.69 -0.60 44.44
C GLN A 689 29.15 0.83 44.82
N GLY A 690 30.28 0.95 45.53
CA GLY A 690 30.82 2.20 46.08
C GLY A 690 31.38 2.04 47.51
N GLU A 691 32.13 3.02 48.01
CA GLU A 691 32.79 2.94 49.32
C GLU A 691 31.81 2.90 50.49
N GLY A 692 32.09 2.05 51.48
CA GLY A 692 31.26 1.87 52.68
C GLY A 692 31.66 2.77 53.87
N VAL A 693 32.87 3.34 53.82
CA VAL A 693 33.40 4.29 54.82
C VAL A 693 33.98 5.49 54.08
N VAL A 694 33.49 6.69 54.38
CA VAL A 694 33.74 7.90 53.57
C VAL A 694 34.01 9.10 54.47
N CYS A 695 34.73 10.10 53.97
CA CYS A 695 35.02 11.31 54.74
C CYS A 695 33.91 12.35 54.52
N VAL A 696 33.60 13.14 55.55
CA VAL A 696 32.60 14.21 55.41
C VAL A 696 33.08 15.26 54.38
N ASN A 697 32.15 15.77 53.58
CA ASN A 697 32.36 16.70 52.47
C ASN A 697 33.24 16.16 51.33
N THR A 698 33.32 14.83 51.15
CA THR A 698 33.86 14.22 49.93
C THR A 698 32.74 13.78 48.98
N LEU A 699 33.07 13.74 47.69
CA LEU A 699 32.19 13.26 46.63
C LEU A 699 32.52 11.79 46.35
N GLU A 700 31.51 10.94 46.44
CA GLU A 700 31.65 9.50 46.25
C GLU A 700 30.67 9.03 45.19
N GLU A 701 31.09 8.06 44.37
CA GLU A 701 30.26 7.48 43.32
C GLU A 701 29.62 6.18 43.79
N TYR A 702 28.31 6.05 43.53
CA TYR A 702 27.55 4.82 43.76
C TYR A 702 26.84 4.38 42.50
N PHE A 703 26.80 3.08 42.23
CA PHE A 703 26.16 2.55 41.02
C PHE A 703 25.62 1.13 41.23
N VAL A 704 24.67 0.76 40.37
CA VAL A 704 24.14 -0.60 40.19
C VAL A 704 24.21 -0.96 38.71
N ASP A 705 24.00 -2.22 38.38
CA ASP A 705 23.91 -2.63 36.97
C ASP A 705 22.69 -2.00 36.28
N SER A 706 22.87 -1.54 35.05
CA SER A 706 21.79 -0.92 34.27
C SER A 706 20.79 -1.95 33.75
N ILE A 707 19.51 -1.73 33.99
CA ILE A 707 18.34 -2.47 33.51
C ILE A 707 17.77 -1.66 32.34
N PRO A 708 17.69 -2.23 31.13
CA PRO A 708 17.20 -1.51 29.96
C PRO A 708 15.79 -0.93 30.16
N GLY A 709 15.55 0.28 29.64
CA GLY A 709 14.21 0.91 29.63
C GLY A 709 13.67 1.36 30.99
N THR A 710 14.54 1.49 32.00
CA THR A 710 14.16 1.77 33.39
C THR A 710 14.85 3.04 33.91
N GLU A 711 14.10 3.89 34.60
CA GLU A 711 14.63 5.05 35.32
C GLU A 711 14.95 4.70 36.77
N TYR A 712 15.94 5.39 37.34
CA TYR A 712 16.46 5.12 38.68
C TYR A 712 16.22 6.29 39.61
N PHE A 713 15.64 6.01 40.77
CA PHE A 713 15.42 7.00 41.81
C PHE A 713 16.30 6.67 43.03
N TRP A 714 17.28 7.53 43.27
CA TRP A 714 18.21 7.40 44.37
C TRP A 714 17.86 8.33 45.53
N GLU A 715 18.00 7.81 46.75
CA GLU A 715 17.79 8.53 48.01
C GLU A 715 18.93 8.23 48.98
N ALA A 716 19.40 9.23 49.73
CA ALA A 716 20.42 9.07 50.75
C ALA A 716 20.00 9.77 52.04
N THR A 717 20.27 9.12 53.18
CA THR A 717 20.08 9.73 54.50
C THR A 717 21.33 10.56 54.83
N GLY A 718 21.20 11.87 55.03
CA GLY A 718 22.33 12.74 55.42
C GLY A 718 23.41 13.04 54.35
N GLY A 719 23.14 12.72 53.07
CA GLY A 719 23.95 13.10 51.91
C GLY A 719 23.10 13.72 50.80
N VAL A 720 23.73 14.43 49.86
CA VAL A 720 23.05 15.11 48.74
C VAL A 720 23.53 14.54 47.41
N VAL A 721 22.59 14.03 46.59
CA VAL A 721 22.89 13.59 45.21
C VAL A 721 23.23 14.83 44.37
N ARG A 722 24.47 14.89 43.85
CA ARG A 722 24.94 16.03 43.05
C ARG A 722 24.71 15.84 41.55
N SER A 723 24.78 14.61 41.07
CA SER A 723 24.58 14.26 39.66
C SER A 723 24.19 12.80 39.47
N GLY A 724 23.53 12.49 38.34
CA GLY A 724 23.23 11.12 37.93
C GLY A 724 21.83 10.59 38.31
N GLN A 725 20.96 11.42 38.91
CA GLN A 725 19.57 11.03 39.21
C GLN A 725 18.85 10.62 37.91
N GLY A 726 18.02 9.58 37.97
CA GLY A 726 17.40 8.97 36.79
C GLY A 726 18.25 7.90 36.10
N THR A 727 19.52 7.74 36.49
CA THR A 727 20.46 6.79 35.87
C THR A 727 20.98 5.74 36.86
N ALA A 728 21.56 4.64 36.36
CA ALA A 728 22.11 3.56 37.18
C ALA A 728 23.36 3.95 38.01
N LYS A 729 23.86 5.19 37.87
CA LYS A 729 25.05 5.69 38.57
C LYS A 729 24.83 7.12 39.07
N ILE A 730 25.21 7.40 40.31
CA ILE A 730 25.12 8.71 40.94
C ILE A 730 26.43 9.14 41.60
N THR A 731 26.55 10.44 41.81
CA THR A 731 27.60 11.05 42.65
C THR A 731 26.92 11.70 43.86
N LEU A 732 27.36 11.31 45.06
CA LEU A 732 26.82 11.73 46.34
C LEU A 732 27.87 12.53 47.12
N GLU A 733 27.43 13.62 47.76
CA GLU A 733 28.24 14.35 48.76
C GLU A 733 27.69 14.06 50.16
N TRP A 734 28.55 13.58 51.06
CA TRP A 734 28.16 13.27 52.44
C TRP A 734 28.38 14.46 53.36
N THR A 735 27.32 15.02 53.92
CA THR A 735 27.41 16.27 54.71
C THR A 735 27.27 16.05 56.22
N ASN A 736 26.72 14.90 56.64
CA ASN A 736 26.41 14.63 58.04
C ASN A 736 27.24 13.48 58.62
N LEU A 737 27.83 13.70 59.80
CA LEU A 737 28.60 12.71 60.55
C LEU A 737 27.68 11.77 61.34
N SER A 738 27.49 10.54 60.86
CA SER A 738 26.95 9.38 61.59
C SER A 738 26.94 8.16 60.67
N ASP A 739 26.34 7.05 61.12
CA ASP A 739 25.87 6.00 60.21
C ASP A 739 24.72 6.57 59.36
N GLN A 740 24.81 6.38 58.05
CA GLN A 740 23.88 6.84 57.02
C GLN A 740 23.59 5.69 56.04
N SER A 741 22.75 5.93 55.04
CA SER A 741 22.41 4.96 54.00
C SER A 741 22.19 5.61 52.64
N VAL A 742 22.42 4.84 51.59
CA VAL A 742 22.00 5.14 50.22
C VAL A 742 21.08 4.03 49.72
N SER A 743 20.00 4.40 49.03
CA SER A 743 19.04 3.46 48.45
C SER A 743 18.65 3.85 47.03
N VAL A 744 18.27 2.86 46.23
CA VAL A 744 17.81 3.03 44.84
C VAL A 744 16.53 2.23 44.59
N SER A 745 15.54 2.86 43.98
CA SER A 745 14.36 2.20 43.39
C SER A 745 14.33 2.42 41.88
N THR A 746 13.65 1.54 41.17
CA THR A 746 13.54 1.56 39.71
C THR A 746 12.11 1.82 39.27
N THR A 747 11.92 2.45 38.12
CA THR A 747 10.58 2.64 37.56
C THR A 747 10.57 2.58 36.04
N ASN A 748 9.46 2.07 35.50
CA ASN A 748 9.12 2.13 34.09
C ASN A 748 7.60 2.34 33.95
N PRO A 749 7.05 2.42 32.72
CA PRO A 749 5.61 2.60 32.51
C PRO A 749 4.71 1.52 33.14
N CYS A 750 5.26 0.36 33.51
CA CYS A 750 4.53 -0.76 34.10
C CYS A 750 4.47 -0.72 35.62
N GLY A 751 5.38 0.00 36.29
CA GLY A 751 5.37 0.10 37.75
C GLY A 751 6.68 0.55 38.38
N GLN A 752 6.78 0.35 39.69
CA GLN A 752 7.96 0.64 40.50
C GLN A 752 8.55 -0.69 40.99
N GLY A 753 9.84 -0.90 40.75
CA GLY A 753 10.59 -2.03 41.29
C GLY A 753 10.95 -1.86 42.77
N PRO A 754 11.37 -2.94 43.43
CA PRO A 754 11.71 -2.92 44.86
C PRO A 754 12.99 -2.09 45.14
N THR A 755 13.05 -1.48 46.33
CA THR A 755 14.17 -0.64 46.76
C THR A 755 15.35 -1.46 47.29
N THR A 756 16.56 -1.20 46.79
CA THR A 756 17.83 -1.77 47.31
C THR A 756 18.55 -0.71 48.15
N GLY A 757 19.12 -1.07 49.31
CA GLY A 757 19.79 -0.15 50.22
C GLY A 757 21.18 -0.60 50.67
N LYS A 758 22.06 0.35 50.98
CA LYS A 758 23.42 0.15 51.49
C LYS A 758 23.71 1.10 52.66
N ALA A 759 24.28 0.58 53.74
CA ALA A 759 24.72 1.37 54.89
C ALA A 759 26.11 1.99 54.65
N ILE A 760 26.30 3.24 55.09
CA ILE A 760 27.50 4.05 54.88
C ILE A 760 27.92 4.68 56.20
N ARG A 761 29.22 4.60 56.54
CA ARG A 761 29.77 5.21 57.76
C ARG A 761 30.59 6.45 57.40
N VAL A 762 30.16 7.64 57.84
CA VAL A 762 30.83 8.91 57.53
C VAL A 762 31.76 9.34 58.67
N ILE A 763 33.06 9.54 58.38
CA ILE A 763 34.12 9.88 59.35
C ILE A 763 34.79 11.23 59.04
N THR A 764 35.63 11.75 59.95
CA THR A 764 36.39 13.01 59.79
C THR A 764 37.82 12.86 60.33
N ILE A 765 38.67 13.88 60.13
CA ILE A 765 40.04 13.90 60.65
C ILE A 765 40.09 13.76 62.18
N PRO A 766 41.13 13.12 62.75
CA PRO A 766 41.24 12.92 64.19
C PRO A 766 41.48 14.24 64.94
N GLY A 767 40.95 14.36 66.16
CA GLY A 767 41.25 15.49 67.06
C GLY A 767 42.67 15.43 67.65
N GLN A 768 43.12 16.52 68.29
CA GLN A 768 44.42 16.57 68.97
C GLN A 768 44.52 15.51 70.09
N PRO A 769 45.65 14.80 70.25
CA PRO A 769 45.85 13.84 71.34
C PRO A 769 45.81 14.50 72.72
N SER A 770 45.57 13.73 73.77
CA SER A 770 45.70 14.21 75.15
C SER A 770 47.17 14.56 75.50
N ALA A 771 47.40 15.19 76.65
CA ALA A 771 48.75 15.58 77.07
C ALA A 771 49.66 14.36 77.25
N ILE A 772 50.92 14.46 76.79
CA ILE A 772 51.92 13.38 76.89
C ILE A 772 52.29 13.16 78.37
N GLN A 773 52.11 11.94 78.87
CA GLN A 773 52.48 11.54 80.22
C GLN A 773 53.83 10.84 80.22
N GLY A 774 54.77 11.31 81.05
CA GLY A 774 56.11 10.74 81.21
C GLY A 774 57.03 11.69 82.00
N PRO A 775 58.27 11.28 82.33
CA PRO A 775 59.20 12.11 83.08
C PRO A 775 59.70 13.30 82.24
N ASP A 776 59.58 14.50 82.78
CA ASP A 776 60.04 15.77 82.18
C ASP A 776 61.51 16.10 82.53
N ARG A 777 62.14 15.31 83.41
CA ARG A 777 63.57 15.37 83.76
C ARG A 777 64.17 13.99 83.88
N VAL A 778 65.24 13.73 83.14
CA VAL A 778 65.87 12.41 83.05
C VAL A 778 67.41 12.52 83.05
N GLY A 779 68.11 11.41 83.33
CA GLY A 779 69.54 11.31 83.05
C GLY A 779 69.77 10.72 81.66
N PHE A 780 71.02 10.37 81.32
CA PHE A 780 71.33 9.57 80.14
C PHE A 780 70.82 8.12 80.31
N GLN A 781 69.53 7.91 80.03
CA GLN A 781 68.80 6.65 80.19
C GLN A 781 67.54 6.58 79.31
N GLU A 782 66.93 5.40 79.26
CA GLU A 782 65.63 5.19 78.61
C GLU A 782 64.45 5.67 79.48
N ALA A 783 63.42 6.24 78.85
CA ALA A 783 62.18 6.66 79.47
C ALA A 783 60.96 6.36 78.58
N ASP A 784 59.81 6.13 79.23
CA ASP A 784 58.52 5.82 78.58
C ASP A 784 57.58 7.03 78.62
N TYR A 785 56.82 7.22 77.52
CA TYR A 785 55.85 8.30 77.35
C TYR A 785 54.56 7.77 76.70
N GLU A 786 53.38 8.28 77.10
CA GLU A 786 52.08 7.83 76.56
C GLU A 786 51.01 8.93 76.46
N VAL A 787 50.00 8.70 75.61
CA VAL A 787 48.76 9.49 75.47
C VAL A 787 47.53 8.58 75.48
N ASP A 788 46.34 9.13 75.77
CA ASP A 788 45.09 8.37 75.76
C ASP A 788 44.75 7.88 74.34
N VAL A 789 44.53 6.57 74.19
CA VAL A 789 44.31 5.93 72.88
C VAL A 789 42.85 6.07 72.44
N LEU A 790 42.63 6.65 71.26
CA LEU A 790 41.34 6.69 70.58
C LEU A 790 41.24 5.54 69.57
N ARG A 791 40.04 4.97 69.43
CA ARG A 791 39.77 3.84 68.54
C ARG A 791 39.93 4.26 67.07
N ASP A 792 40.55 3.39 66.27
CA ASP A 792 40.77 3.56 64.82
C ASP A 792 41.69 4.75 64.44
N ILE A 793 42.51 5.23 65.39
CA ILE A 793 43.52 6.30 65.20
C ILE A 793 44.94 5.73 65.36
N ASN A 794 45.85 6.09 64.45
CA ASN A 794 47.27 5.74 64.48
C ASN A 794 48.09 6.96 64.97
N TYR A 795 49.14 6.76 65.77
CA TYR A 795 49.89 7.87 66.40
C TYR A 795 51.35 7.90 65.98
N GLN A 796 51.82 9.03 65.45
CA GLN A 796 53.19 9.21 64.98
C GLN A 796 54.01 10.09 65.93
N TRP A 797 55.07 9.54 66.51
CA TRP A 797 55.98 10.18 67.47
C TRP A 797 57.29 10.68 66.83
N THR A 798 57.81 11.81 67.32
CA THR A 798 59.11 12.39 66.94
C THR A 798 59.82 12.97 68.16
N VAL A 799 61.15 12.81 68.28
CA VAL A 799 61.96 13.26 69.42
C VAL A 799 63.22 14.02 68.97
N GLU A 800 63.65 15.00 69.76
CA GLU A 800 64.91 15.74 69.63
C GLU A 800 65.89 15.33 70.75
N GLY A 801 67.21 15.22 70.52
CA GLY A 801 68.20 14.90 71.59
C GLY A 801 68.21 13.46 72.15
N GLY A 802 67.49 12.55 71.49
CA GLY A 802 67.40 11.13 71.82
C GLY A 802 66.94 10.28 70.64
N GLU A 803 66.81 8.97 70.86
CA GLU A 803 66.32 8.02 69.84
C GLU A 803 65.08 7.27 70.31
N ILE A 804 64.05 7.17 69.45
CA ILE A 804 62.86 6.34 69.71
C ILE A 804 63.24 4.87 69.50
N ILE A 805 63.05 4.07 70.54
CA ILE A 805 63.40 2.65 70.56
C ILE A 805 62.23 1.79 70.07
N SER A 806 61.01 2.12 70.48
CA SER A 806 59.79 1.36 70.13
C SER A 806 58.51 2.16 70.40
N GLY A 807 57.40 1.78 69.76
CA GLY A 807 56.07 2.37 70.01
C GLY A 807 55.52 3.25 68.89
N GLN A 808 56.23 3.37 67.76
CA GLN A 808 55.75 4.15 66.60
C GLN A 808 54.44 3.58 66.05
N GLY A 809 53.45 4.44 65.78
CA GLY A 809 52.09 4.03 65.38
C GLY A 809 51.12 3.79 66.55
N THR A 810 51.62 3.71 67.79
CA THR A 810 50.78 3.46 68.97
C THR A 810 50.74 4.66 69.91
N GLY A 811 49.76 4.72 70.81
CA GLY A 811 49.65 5.82 71.79
C GLY A 811 50.72 5.83 72.89
N ALA A 812 51.75 4.97 72.85
CA ALA A 812 52.84 4.95 73.81
C ALA A 812 54.20 4.74 73.10
N VAL A 813 55.26 5.39 73.59
CA VAL A 813 56.61 5.38 73.00
C VAL A 813 57.70 5.26 74.06
N ARG A 814 58.79 4.56 73.74
CA ARG A 814 60.01 4.48 74.56
C ARG A 814 61.15 5.21 73.87
N VAL A 815 61.86 6.07 74.62
CA VAL A 815 62.93 6.95 74.12
C VAL A 815 64.21 6.73 74.92
N ASN A 816 65.36 6.62 74.26
CA ASN A 816 66.69 6.65 74.88
C ASN A 816 67.30 8.05 74.78
N TRP A 817 67.54 8.70 75.92
CA TRP A 817 68.09 10.05 75.98
C TRP A 817 69.62 10.04 76.01
N THR A 818 70.24 10.72 75.04
CA THR A 818 71.70 10.63 74.82
C THR A 818 72.41 11.98 74.75
N ASP A 819 71.69 13.09 74.60
CA ASP A 819 72.26 14.44 74.52
C ASP A 819 71.83 15.32 75.70
N GLU A 820 72.77 16.06 76.30
CA GLU A 820 72.53 16.98 77.42
C GLU A 820 71.79 18.26 76.93
N GLY A 821 70.75 18.71 77.64
CA GLY A 821 69.98 19.90 77.25
C GLY A 821 68.47 19.77 77.50
N ASP A 822 67.71 20.77 77.01
CA ASP A 822 66.24 20.77 76.92
C ASP A 822 65.84 20.35 75.50
N HIS A 823 65.00 19.32 75.37
CA HIS A 823 64.60 18.76 74.08
C HIS A 823 63.10 18.45 74.00
N ASP A 824 62.50 18.50 72.81
CA ASP A 824 61.06 18.27 72.60
C ASP A 824 60.71 16.84 72.16
N LEU A 825 59.60 16.32 72.67
CA LEU A 825 58.94 15.09 72.27
C LEU A 825 57.53 15.40 71.75
N VAL A 826 57.19 14.98 70.52
CA VAL A 826 55.95 15.34 69.80
C VAL A 826 55.19 14.10 69.33
N VAL A 827 53.85 14.10 69.39
CA VAL A 827 52.95 13.05 68.87
C VAL A 827 51.84 13.61 67.97
N THR A 828 51.59 12.97 66.83
CA THR A 828 50.59 13.39 65.81
C THR A 828 49.61 12.24 65.48
N PRO A 829 48.28 12.41 65.63
CA PRO A 829 47.30 11.37 65.33
C PRO A 829 46.93 11.35 63.83
N MET A 830 46.55 10.19 63.28
CA MET A 830 46.12 10.06 61.88
C MET A 830 45.06 8.96 61.68
N ASN A 831 44.17 9.15 60.70
CA ASN A 831 43.25 8.12 60.20
C ASN A 831 43.14 8.17 58.67
N ALA A 832 42.18 7.43 58.08
CA ALA A 832 41.96 7.35 56.64
C ALA A 832 41.64 8.71 55.97
N CYS A 833 41.16 9.72 56.72
CA CYS A 833 40.87 11.04 56.16
C CYS A 833 42.11 11.95 56.11
N ASN A 834 42.91 12.04 57.19
CA ASN A 834 44.26 12.64 57.20
C ASN A 834 44.91 12.63 58.61
N GLN A 835 46.08 13.26 58.74
CA GLN A 835 46.71 13.66 60.01
C GLN A 835 45.91 14.77 60.72
N GLY A 836 45.74 14.62 62.03
CA GLY A 836 45.22 15.63 62.94
C GLY A 836 46.32 16.46 63.61
N PRO A 837 45.98 17.46 64.42
CA PRO A 837 46.95 18.34 65.09
C PRO A 837 47.81 17.61 66.14
N SER A 838 49.11 17.96 66.21
CA SER A 838 50.11 17.32 67.10
C SER A 838 50.11 17.86 68.55
N GLN A 839 50.72 17.12 69.48
CA GLN A 839 50.94 17.50 70.89
C GLN A 839 52.43 17.40 71.26
N THR A 840 52.95 18.29 72.12
CA THR A 840 54.39 18.40 72.46
C THR A 840 54.67 18.44 73.97
N LEU A 841 55.80 17.86 74.41
CA LEU A 841 56.34 17.89 75.77
C LEU A 841 57.87 18.16 75.74
N SER A 842 58.36 19.12 76.55
CA SER A 842 59.80 19.42 76.69
C SER A 842 60.44 18.65 77.86
N VAL A 843 61.61 18.04 77.65
CA VAL A 843 62.31 17.14 78.58
C VAL A 843 63.77 17.59 78.80
N ASN A 844 64.25 17.62 80.06
CA ASN A 844 65.61 18.07 80.46
C ASN A 844 66.56 16.91 80.88
N VAL A 845 67.84 16.92 80.45
CA VAL A 845 68.84 15.83 80.68
C VAL A 845 70.17 16.31 81.35
N ASN A 846 70.70 15.72 82.46
CA ASN A 846 71.90 16.22 83.26
C ASN A 846 72.76 15.19 84.14
N LEU A 847 74.03 15.50 84.59
CA LEU A 847 75.04 14.65 85.37
C LEU A 847 75.46 15.10 86.83
N ILE A 848 75.93 14.20 87.75
CA ILE A 848 76.22 14.49 89.22
C ILE A 848 77.53 15.22 89.58
N THR A 849 78.61 15.14 88.80
CA THR A 849 79.92 15.77 89.16
C THR A 849 79.84 17.30 89.27
N ALA A 850 78.80 17.90 88.69
CA ALA A 850 78.54 19.34 88.70
C ALA A 850 77.83 19.85 89.98
N LEU A 851 77.47 18.98 90.93
CA LEU A 851 76.79 19.41 92.17
C LEU A 851 77.80 19.94 93.23
N PRO A 852 77.57 21.12 93.83
CA PRO A 852 78.47 21.71 94.83
C PRO A 852 78.45 20.95 96.17
N GLU A 853 79.60 20.89 96.86
CA GLU A 853 79.77 20.31 98.20
C GLU A 853 79.81 21.42 99.26
N GLU A 854 79.13 21.25 100.39
CA GLU A 854 79.17 22.23 101.48
C GLU A 854 80.43 22.06 102.35
N PRO A 855 81.02 23.11 102.94
CA PRO A 855 82.26 23.01 103.74
C PRO A 855 82.12 22.09 104.97
N ASP A 856 83.21 21.48 105.45
CA ASP A 856 83.22 20.54 106.58
C ASP A 856 82.45 21.06 107.80
N ASP A 857 81.31 20.41 108.09
CA ASP A 857 80.43 20.72 109.20
C ASP A 857 80.81 19.82 110.38
N ALA A 858 81.23 20.44 111.50
CA ALA A 858 81.75 19.75 112.67
C ALA A 858 80.77 18.75 113.29
N HIS A 859 79.49 18.86 112.95
CA HIS A 859 78.40 18.00 113.41
C HIS A 859 78.26 16.70 112.59
N ILE A 860 78.82 16.61 111.38
CA ILE A 860 78.78 15.41 110.53
C ILE A 860 80.17 14.79 110.44
N ARG A 861 80.33 13.60 111.01
CA ARG A 861 81.60 12.86 111.02
C ARG A 861 81.44 11.50 110.37
N ILE A 862 82.31 11.19 109.43
CA ILE A 862 82.33 9.91 108.72
C ILE A 862 83.65 9.21 109.03
N PHE A 863 83.57 7.97 109.50
CA PHE A 863 84.74 7.19 109.88
C PHE A 863 84.60 5.69 109.50
N PRO A 864 85.70 5.00 109.14
CA PRO A 864 87.05 5.53 109.00
C PRO A 864 87.20 6.48 107.80
N SER A 865 88.07 7.47 107.93
CA SER A 865 88.47 8.39 106.85
C SER A 865 90.00 8.30 106.71
N PRO A 866 90.56 7.77 105.60
CA PRO A 866 89.86 7.33 104.37
C PRO A 866 88.96 6.09 104.55
N SER A 867 87.88 6.04 103.77
CA SER A 867 86.79 5.04 103.89
C SER A 867 87.00 3.81 103.00
N PHE A 868 86.71 2.60 103.50
CA PHE A 868 86.99 1.31 102.85
C PHE A 868 85.76 0.39 102.82
N GLY A 869 84.70 0.84 102.16
CA GLY A 869 83.46 0.10 101.94
C GLY A 869 82.49 0.19 103.12
N ASP A 870 82.94 -0.13 104.32
CA ASP A 870 82.14 0.01 105.55
C ASP A 870 82.44 1.35 106.20
N ILE A 871 81.41 2.16 106.42
CA ILE A 871 81.51 3.47 107.08
C ILE A 871 80.48 3.60 108.19
N ASP A 872 80.84 4.33 109.22
CA ASP A 872 79.95 4.83 110.25
C ASP A 872 79.82 6.34 110.11
N ILE A 873 78.59 6.82 110.17
CA ILE A 873 78.26 8.24 110.06
C ILE A 873 77.69 8.67 111.41
N SER A 874 78.40 9.56 112.11
CA SER A 874 77.91 10.23 113.32
C SER A 874 77.43 11.63 112.99
N LEU A 875 76.27 11.98 113.54
CA LEU A 875 75.57 13.22 113.29
C LEU A 875 75.27 13.90 114.62
N ASP A 876 76.33 14.33 115.30
CA ASP A 876 76.27 14.88 116.65
C ASP A 876 75.87 16.35 116.62
N GLY A 877 74.68 16.67 117.11
CA GLY A 877 74.15 18.04 117.23
C GLY A 877 73.20 18.47 116.11
N LEU A 878 72.89 17.58 115.15
CA LEU A 878 71.87 17.82 114.13
C LEU A 878 70.49 17.28 114.55
N PRO A 879 69.37 17.83 114.04
CA PRO A 879 68.04 17.26 114.24
C PRO A 879 67.90 15.87 113.62
N SER A 880 66.95 15.06 114.14
CA SER A 880 66.65 13.73 113.61
C SER A 880 66.48 13.74 112.09
N LEU A 881 67.19 12.83 111.44
CA LEU A 881 67.23 12.75 110.00
C LEU A 881 65.93 12.17 109.45
N ARG A 882 65.40 12.79 108.41
CA ARG A 882 64.24 12.28 107.68
C ARG A 882 64.63 11.29 106.59
N GLN A 883 65.76 11.53 105.94
CA GLN A 883 66.19 10.69 104.84
C GLN A 883 67.70 10.77 104.63
N LEU A 884 68.33 9.60 104.53
CA LEU A 884 69.75 9.47 104.22
C LEU A 884 69.89 8.66 102.93
N GLU A 885 70.26 9.32 101.85
CA GLU A 885 70.42 8.70 100.54
C GLU A 885 71.87 8.73 100.07
N ILE A 886 72.27 7.68 99.35
CA ILE A 886 73.61 7.54 98.79
C ILE A 886 73.49 7.32 97.28
N TYR A 887 74.19 8.15 96.51
CA TYR A 887 74.17 8.17 95.05
C TYR A 887 75.55 7.87 94.46
N ASN A 888 75.56 7.20 93.29
CA ASN A 888 76.78 6.94 92.53
C ASN A 888 77.19 8.14 91.67
N ALA A 889 78.39 8.07 91.09
CA ALA A 889 78.93 9.12 90.23
C ALA A 889 78.09 9.45 88.95
N LYS A 890 77.09 8.63 88.60
CA LYS A 890 76.26 8.79 87.39
C LYS A 890 74.87 9.39 87.64
N GLY A 891 74.49 9.77 88.86
CA GLY A 891 73.11 10.21 89.12
C GLY A 891 72.25 9.22 89.89
N GLN A 892 72.67 7.97 89.99
CA GLN A 892 71.77 6.89 90.38
C GLN A 892 71.80 6.68 91.89
N ARG A 893 70.63 6.60 92.51
CA ARG A 893 70.50 6.29 93.94
C ARG A 893 70.88 4.83 94.17
N ILE A 894 71.98 4.61 94.89
CA ILE A 894 72.47 3.28 95.24
C ILE A 894 71.72 2.75 96.46
N ARG A 895 71.47 3.60 97.46
CA ARG A 895 70.90 3.15 98.73
C ARG A 895 70.14 4.26 99.44
N ASP A 896 69.02 3.90 100.05
CA ASP A 896 68.32 4.71 101.05
C ASP A 896 68.51 4.03 102.41
N ILE A 897 69.04 4.77 103.38
CA ILE A 897 69.31 4.28 104.73
C ILE A 897 68.10 4.68 105.59
N PRO A 898 67.32 3.71 106.10
CA PRO A 898 66.15 4.01 106.90
C PRO A 898 66.56 4.75 108.17
N THR A 899 65.95 5.91 108.41
CA THR A 899 66.24 6.76 109.57
C THR A 899 65.21 6.51 110.68
N ARG A 900 65.63 6.67 111.94
CA ARG A 900 64.74 6.57 113.11
C ARG A 900 64.93 7.80 113.98
N GLU A 901 63.82 8.31 114.51
CA GLU A 901 63.85 9.52 115.32
C GLU A 901 64.67 9.29 116.60
N GLY A 902 65.66 10.17 116.86
CA GLY A 902 66.61 10.04 117.97
C GLY A 902 67.87 9.20 117.68
N GLN A 903 68.02 8.63 116.47
CA GLN A 903 69.25 7.94 116.06
C GLN A 903 70.25 8.91 115.41
N PHE A 904 71.46 8.98 115.94
CA PHE A 904 72.52 9.89 115.48
C PHE A 904 73.74 9.17 114.88
N ILE A 905 73.80 7.84 114.98
CA ILE A 905 74.87 7.02 114.39
C ILE A 905 74.26 6.04 113.39
N TYR A 906 74.80 6.04 112.18
CA TYR A 906 74.36 5.22 111.05
C TYR A 906 75.53 4.42 110.49
N SER A 907 75.47 3.09 110.65
CA SER A 907 76.47 2.17 110.08
C SER A 907 76.04 1.72 108.69
N VAL A 908 76.83 2.04 107.68
CA VAL A 908 76.60 1.68 106.28
C VAL A 908 77.69 0.72 105.83
N LYS A 909 77.32 -0.50 105.47
CA LYS A 909 78.26 -1.55 105.04
C LYS A 909 78.21 -1.83 103.55
N GLY A 910 79.37 -2.10 102.96
CA GLY A 910 79.54 -2.57 101.59
C GLY A 910 79.32 -1.50 100.53
N LEU A 911 79.78 -0.27 100.76
CA LEU A 911 79.74 0.77 99.74
C LEU A 911 80.71 0.44 98.60
N PRO A 912 80.26 0.58 97.34
CA PRO A 912 81.12 0.32 96.18
C PRO A 912 82.22 1.38 96.05
N LYS A 913 83.38 0.95 95.55
CA LYS A 913 84.55 1.81 95.33
C LYS A 913 84.23 2.97 94.38
N GLY A 914 84.75 4.15 94.67
CA GLY A 914 84.59 5.35 93.87
C GLY A 914 83.98 6.53 94.63
N LEU A 915 83.68 7.61 93.90
CA LEU A 915 83.05 8.81 94.43
C LEU A 915 81.57 8.53 94.71
N GLN A 916 81.16 8.74 95.96
CA GLN A 916 79.78 8.63 96.41
C GLN A 916 79.30 9.98 96.93
N LEU A 917 78.06 10.34 96.59
CA LEU A 917 77.40 11.52 97.14
C LEU A 917 76.38 11.08 98.19
N LEU A 918 76.58 11.52 99.42
CA LEU A 918 75.64 11.32 100.52
C LEU A 918 74.80 12.59 100.68
N ILE A 919 73.49 12.40 100.68
CA ILE A 919 72.52 13.47 100.89
C ILE A 919 71.79 13.19 102.20
N PHE A 920 71.92 14.12 103.13
CA PHE A 920 71.30 14.08 104.44
C PHE A 920 70.18 15.11 104.50
N ARG A 921 68.95 14.67 104.68
CA ARG A 921 67.81 15.58 104.84
C ARG A 921 67.32 15.59 106.26
N THR A 922 67.39 16.75 106.88
CA THR A 922 66.70 17.04 108.14
C THR A 922 65.35 17.69 107.84
N ARG A 923 64.59 18.07 108.86
CA ARG A 923 63.32 18.78 108.66
C ARG A 923 63.51 20.16 108.01
N ASN A 924 64.67 20.80 108.22
CA ASN A 924 64.87 22.22 107.92
C ASN A 924 66.05 22.49 106.96
N ALA A 925 66.87 21.49 106.65
CA ALA A 925 68.04 21.64 105.77
C ALA A 925 68.44 20.31 105.11
N GLU A 926 69.00 20.40 103.91
CA GLU A 926 69.65 19.31 103.17
C GLU A 926 71.16 19.55 103.16
N TYR A 927 71.92 18.55 103.59
CA TYR A 927 73.38 18.58 103.59
C TYR A 927 73.92 17.56 102.59
N ARG A 928 75.05 17.89 101.96
CA ARG A 928 75.68 17.04 100.95
C ARG A 928 77.13 16.81 101.29
N ARG A 929 77.55 15.54 101.32
CA ARG A 929 78.94 15.15 101.49
C ARG A 929 79.38 14.26 100.35
N LYS A 930 80.55 14.57 99.79
CA LYS A 930 81.22 13.66 98.88
C LYS A 930 82.20 12.83 99.68
N ILE A 931 82.13 11.52 99.50
CA ILE A 931 83.16 10.63 100.03
C ILE A 931 83.76 9.84 98.88
N ILE A 932 85.05 9.55 99.03
CA ILE A 932 85.74 8.61 98.16
C ILE A 932 85.93 7.33 98.96
N VAL A 933 85.34 6.25 98.45
CA VAL A 933 85.49 4.92 99.01
C VAL A 933 86.57 4.20 98.20
N PHE A 934 87.68 3.83 98.85
CA PHE A 934 88.87 3.28 98.18
C PHE A 934 88.83 1.76 97.95
#